data_AF-A0A401Q4P9-F1
#
_entry.id   AF-A0A401Q4P9-F1
#
_cell.length_a   1.000
_cell.length_b   1.000
_cell.length_c   1.000
_cell.angle_alpha   90.00
_cell.angle_beta   90.00
_cell.angle_gamma   90.00
#
_symmetry.space_group_name_H-M   'P 1'
#
loop_
_entity.id
_entity.type
_entity.pdbx_description
1 polymer ?
#
loop_
_entity_poly.entity_id
_entity_poly.type
_entity_poly.pdbx_seq_one_letter_code
_entity_poly.pdbx_strand_id
1 'polypeptide(L)'
;MPDLTTDVSKSLNKTTPGIQIWRIEKMLMVPVPQKSYGNFYEGDCYILFAQGGVATGMKHVETNTFDVKRLIHVKGRKNVCAGEVEMNWKSFNTGDAFLLDLGKLIVQWNGPLSHRMERLKAMQLAKDIRDRERGGRGQVAVIDGNDEAASPQLMKLMKHLLGERREIQPPIPDQVVEQHQRAAVKLYRVTDSEGSLVVQEMAIRPLTQDLLSSDDCYIVDQGGIKIFVWKGKRSSQQERQSSLTRAMGFIEAKGYSGTVNIESENEGAESALFKQLFQKWTVKGQTVGMGATHNIGKIAKVEQVKFDAVNMHAQPELAARERMVDDGSGEVEEWVIHDLELVPVEKRWHGHFYSGNCYLVLYTYTVSNKLHHILYIWQGNRASQGDITASAYQAVSLDQQYNGEPVQVRVTMGNEPQHMLAIFNGKLVVFEGTSTSADNVEPAPPVRFFQIRGKNDFNTKTVEVPARSASLNSNDVFVLKTSDCCFLWYGKGCSGDEREAAKCVANTISKRDKQNVYEGQEPASFWVSLGGKAPYADSKRLQQEHETVVPRLFECSNQTGRFVATEIVDFSQADLDDEDVMLLDTWEQIFLWIGKGANEKEKKDSVVTAQEYLNTHPSNRDPGTPILTVKQGFEPPTFTGWFMAWDQYLWNEYLSDEDFQMIFNTTRMKFNAMPEWKQKNLKKAKGLF
;
A
#
# COMPACT_ATOMS: atom_id res chain seq x y z
N MET A 1 40.18 -19.87 11.49
CA MET A 1 39.85 -20.58 10.23
C MET A 1 40.81 -21.75 10.12
N PRO A 2 40.41 -22.94 9.63
CA PRO A 2 41.42 -23.87 9.14
C PRO A 2 42.14 -23.19 7.97
N ASP A 3 43.46 -23.06 8.06
CA ASP A 3 44.24 -22.45 6.99
C ASP A 3 44.11 -23.30 5.73
N LEU A 4 43.80 -22.66 4.60
CA LEU A 4 43.84 -23.32 3.30
C LEU A 4 45.25 -23.87 3.11
N THR A 5 45.36 -25.14 2.70
CA THR A 5 46.67 -25.72 2.42
C THR A 5 47.41 -24.86 1.39
N THR A 6 48.73 -24.84 1.47
CA THR A 6 49.59 -24.00 0.61
C THR A 6 49.31 -24.24 -0.88
N ASP A 7 48.93 -25.47 -1.24
CA ASP A 7 48.60 -25.87 -2.61
C ASP A 7 47.26 -25.31 -3.09
N VAL A 8 46.26 -25.21 -2.21
CA VAL A 8 44.99 -24.53 -2.53
C VAL A 8 45.20 -23.04 -2.65
N SER A 9 45.97 -22.44 -1.74
CA SER A 9 46.27 -21.00 -1.76
C SER A 9 47.02 -20.57 -3.03
N LYS A 10 47.89 -21.45 -3.57
CA LYS A 10 48.61 -21.23 -4.84
C LYS A 10 47.76 -21.47 -6.08
N SER A 11 46.81 -22.40 -6.03
CA SER A 11 45.94 -22.74 -7.17
C SER A 11 44.69 -21.87 -7.26
N LEU A 12 44.31 -21.19 -6.18
CA LEU A 12 43.15 -20.32 -6.10
C LEU A 12 43.40 -19.00 -6.84
N ASN A 13 42.95 -18.92 -8.08
CA ASN A 13 42.91 -17.66 -8.82
C ASN A 13 41.78 -16.80 -8.24
N LYS A 14 42.14 -15.64 -7.66
CA LYS A 14 41.19 -14.65 -7.11
C LYS A 14 41.08 -13.40 -7.98
N THR A 15 41.69 -13.38 -9.16
CA THR A 15 41.80 -12.18 -10.00
C THR A 15 41.08 -12.31 -11.33
N THR A 16 40.86 -13.53 -11.83
CA THR A 16 40.25 -13.77 -13.13
C THR A 16 38.86 -14.37 -12.95
N PRO A 17 37.79 -13.76 -13.50
CA PRO A 17 36.45 -14.35 -13.49
C PRO A 17 36.44 -15.74 -14.12
N GLY A 18 35.74 -16.69 -13.49
CA GLY A 18 35.68 -18.08 -13.95
C GLY A 18 35.31 -19.07 -12.85
N ILE A 19 35.05 -20.32 -13.25
CA ILE A 19 34.78 -21.43 -12.34
C ILE A 19 36.09 -22.16 -12.05
N GLN A 20 36.31 -22.50 -10.79
CA GLN A 20 37.38 -23.40 -10.34
C GLN A 20 36.74 -24.54 -9.54
N ILE A 21 37.14 -25.77 -9.85
CA ILE A 21 36.59 -26.98 -9.23
C ILE A 21 37.70 -27.73 -8.51
N TRP A 22 37.45 -28.14 -7.27
CA TRP A 22 38.29 -29.07 -6.52
C TRP A 22 37.48 -30.31 -6.14
N ARG A 23 38.13 -31.46 -6.17
CA ARG A 23 37.62 -32.72 -5.61
C ARG A 23 38.17 -32.88 -4.20
N ILE A 24 37.37 -33.38 -3.28
CA ILE A 24 37.82 -33.71 -1.93
C ILE A 24 38.38 -35.12 -1.93
N GLU A 25 39.69 -35.24 -1.80
CA GLU A 25 40.39 -36.52 -1.71
C GLU A 25 41.15 -36.59 -0.39
N LYS A 26 40.81 -37.57 0.47
CA LYS A 26 41.46 -37.76 1.78
C LYS A 26 41.51 -36.47 2.62
N MET A 27 40.38 -35.75 2.68
CA MET A 27 40.23 -34.46 3.38
C MET A 27 41.09 -33.30 2.82
N LEU A 28 41.62 -33.45 1.60
CA LEU A 28 42.37 -32.41 0.89
C LEU A 28 41.61 -31.95 -0.35
N MET A 29 41.64 -30.64 -0.62
CA MET A 29 41.11 -30.08 -1.87
C MET A 29 42.12 -30.28 -2.99
N VAL A 30 41.80 -31.14 -3.94
CA VAL A 30 42.62 -31.44 -5.13
C VAL A 30 42.02 -30.72 -6.35
N PRO A 31 42.76 -29.82 -7.03
CA PRO A 31 42.24 -29.12 -8.20
C PRO A 31 41.84 -30.08 -9.31
N VAL A 32 40.62 -29.95 -9.82
CA VAL A 32 40.18 -30.70 -11.00
C VAL A 32 40.77 -30.04 -12.25
N PRO A 33 41.36 -30.80 -13.19
CA PRO A 33 41.81 -30.24 -14.45
C PRO A 33 40.66 -29.58 -15.22
N GLN A 34 40.86 -28.38 -15.77
CA GLN A 34 39.81 -27.65 -16.52
C GLN A 34 39.18 -28.47 -17.65
N LYS A 35 39.98 -29.30 -18.35
CA LYS A 35 39.50 -30.22 -19.40
C LYS A 35 38.50 -31.27 -18.90
N SER A 36 38.42 -31.48 -17.59
CA SER A 36 37.56 -32.45 -16.93
C SER A 36 36.39 -31.79 -16.21
N TYR A 37 36.19 -30.47 -16.37
CA TYR A 37 35.04 -29.78 -15.79
C TYR A 37 33.75 -30.34 -16.38
N GLY A 38 32.75 -30.56 -15.51
CA GLY A 38 31.49 -31.20 -15.85
C GLY A 38 31.47 -32.71 -15.59
N ASN A 39 32.62 -33.35 -15.35
CA ASN A 39 32.67 -34.75 -14.93
C ASN A 39 32.68 -34.83 -13.40
N PHE A 40 31.62 -35.39 -12.82
CA PHE A 40 31.49 -35.64 -11.38
C PHE A 40 31.26 -37.13 -11.16
N TYR A 41 32.01 -37.72 -10.23
CA TYR A 41 31.87 -39.14 -9.90
C TYR A 41 30.98 -39.31 -8.66
N GLU A 42 30.10 -40.30 -8.72
CA GLU A 42 29.26 -40.73 -7.62
C GLU A 42 30.13 -41.26 -6.47
N GLY A 43 29.85 -40.84 -5.23
CA GLY A 43 30.63 -41.18 -4.04
C GLY A 43 31.74 -40.18 -3.66
N ASP A 44 31.95 -39.14 -4.49
CA ASP A 44 32.89 -38.06 -4.20
C ASP A 44 32.20 -36.77 -3.77
N CYS A 45 32.96 -35.90 -3.09
CA CYS A 45 32.54 -34.52 -2.82
C CYS A 45 33.40 -33.54 -3.63
N TYR A 46 32.78 -32.45 -4.07
CA TYR A 46 33.45 -31.41 -4.85
C TYR A 46 33.16 -30.04 -4.25
N ILE A 47 34.12 -29.12 -4.38
CA ILE A 47 33.96 -27.70 -4.10
C ILE A 47 34.07 -26.95 -5.41
N LEU A 48 33.06 -26.13 -5.71
CA LEU A 48 33.04 -25.28 -6.89
C LEU A 48 33.09 -23.83 -6.42
N PHE A 49 34.09 -23.08 -6.90
CA PHE A 49 34.22 -21.65 -6.66
C PHE A 49 34.00 -20.92 -7.98
N ALA A 50 32.91 -20.17 -8.08
CA ALA A 50 32.63 -19.30 -9.22
C ALA A 50 33.01 -17.86 -8.86
N GLN A 51 34.13 -17.38 -9.39
CA GLN A 51 34.55 -16.01 -9.20
C GLN A 51 33.74 -15.07 -10.11
N GLY A 52 32.96 -14.15 -9.51
CA GLY A 52 32.18 -13.12 -10.22
C GLY A 52 30.66 -13.14 -9.96
N GLY A 53 30.18 -13.99 -9.05
CA GLY A 53 28.76 -14.05 -8.66
C GLY A 53 28.44 -13.10 -7.50
N VAL A 54 27.50 -12.19 -7.74
CA VAL A 54 26.86 -11.25 -6.80
C VAL A 54 27.68 -10.01 -6.39
N ALA A 55 27.04 -8.84 -6.51
CA ALA A 55 27.57 -7.49 -6.25
C ALA A 55 27.87 -7.25 -4.75
N THR A 56 28.89 -7.91 -4.23
CA THR A 56 29.46 -7.65 -2.90
C THR A 56 30.54 -6.58 -2.99
N GLY A 57 30.13 -5.31 -3.01
CA GLY A 57 30.97 -4.20 -2.54
C GLY A 57 32.32 -3.90 -3.23
N MET A 58 32.63 -4.46 -4.40
CA MET A 58 33.81 -4.06 -5.18
C MET A 58 33.43 -3.06 -6.29
N LYS A 59 34.23 -1.99 -6.44
CA LYS A 59 33.99 -0.84 -7.34
C LYS A 59 34.05 -1.15 -8.86
N HIS A 60 34.05 -2.41 -9.26
CA HIS A 60 33.84 -2.83 -10.64
C HIS A 60 33.41 -4.30 -10.66
N VAL A 61 32.20 -4.58 -11.16
CA VAL A 61 31.73 -5.96 -11.36
C VAL A 61 31.23 -6.08 -12.79
N GLU A 62 31.91 -6.90 -13.59
CA GLU A 62 31.33 -7.50 -14.79
C GLU A 62 30.73 -8.86 -14.40
N THR A 63 29.41 -8.92 -14.27
CA THR A 63 28.64 -10.12 -13.94
C THR A 63 28.62 -11.07 -15.14
N ASN A 64 29.48 -12.09 -15.15
CA ASN A 64 29.57 -13.09 -16.22
C ASN A 64 29.28 -14.53 -15.74
N THR A 65 28.41 -14.74 -14.74
CA THR A 65 27.89 -16.10 -14.43
C THR A 65 26.73 -16.44 -15.36
N PHE A 66 27.04 -17.08 -16.49
CA PHE A 66 26.07 -17.55 -17.49
C PHE A 66 25.85 -19.08 -17.50
N ASP A 67 26.56 -19.84 -16.66
CA ASP A 67 26.42 -21.30 -16.55
C ASP A 67 25.40 -21.68 -15.47
N VAL A 68 24.16 -21.20 -15.61
CA VAL A 68 23.04 -21.55 -14.72
C VAL A 68 21.99 -22.32 -15.52
N LYS A 69 21.50 -23.43 -14.97
CA LYS A 69 20.37 -24.21 -15.50
C LYS A 69 19.46 -24.63 -14.36
N ARG A 70 18.27 -24.02 -14.29
CA ARG A 70 17.26 -24.34 -13.27
C ARG A 70 15.85 -24.11 -13.80
N LEU A 71 14.88 -24.79 -13.21
CA LEU A 71 13.46 -24.56 -13.43
C LEU A 71 12.85 -23.96 -12.17
N ILE A 72 12.13 -22.86 -12.31
CA ILE A 72 11.43 -22.17 -11.22
C ILE A 72 9.94 -22.26 -11.49
N HIS A 73 9.20 -22.79 -10.53
CA HIS A 73 7.74 -22.85 -10.56
C HIS A 73 7.19 -21.61 -9.83
N VAL A 74 6.34 -20.86 -10.53
CA VAL A 74 5.70 -19.65 -10.03
C VAL A 74 4.20 -19.94 -9.89
N LYS A 75 3.73 -20.02 -8.65
CA LYS A 75 2.36 -20.41 -8.32
C LYS A 75 1.76 -19.53 -7.24
N GLY A 76 0.46 -19.30 -7.33
CA GLY A 76 -0.37 -18.71 -6.28
C GLY A 76 -1.24 -17.62 -6.87
N ARG A 77 -2.35 -17.31 -6.20
CA ARG A 77 -3.26 -16.27 -6.68
C ARG A 77 -3.00 -14.96 -5.97
N LYS A 78 -3.04 -15.00 -4.63
CA LYS A 78 -2.95 -13.81 -3.75
C LYS A 78 -1.52 -13.55 -3.28
N ASN A 79 -0.75 -14.62 -3.05
CA ASN A 79 0.65 -14.58 -2.65
C ASN A 79 1.49 -15.41 -3.61
N VAL A 80 1.69 -14.90 -4.83
CA VAL A 80 2.47 -15.62 -5.85
C VAL A 80 3.89 -15.87 -5.34
N CYS A 81 4.25 -17.15 -5.20
CA CYS A 81 5.56 -17.59 -4.73
C CYS A 81 6.31 -18.28 -5.87
N ALA A 82 7.63 -18.12 -5.90
CA ALA A 82 8.49 -18.85 -6.81
C ALA A 82 9.40 -19.82 -6.05
N GLY A 83 9.49 -21.06 -6.52
CA GLY A 83 10.37 -22.08 -5.94
C GLY A 83 11.09 -22.87 -7.04
N GLU A 84 12.34 -23.25 -6.80
CA GLU A 84 13.05 -24.13 -7.72
C GLU A 84 12.45 -25.54 -7.66
N VAL A 85 12.26 -26.14 -8.84
CA VAL A 85 11.72 -27.50 -9.03
C VAL A 85 12.62 -28.30 -9.96
N GLU A 86 12.42 -29.61 -10.01
CA GLU A 86 13.19 -30.47 -10.92
C GLU A 86 13.05 -30.02 -12.38
N MET A 87 14.16 -30.01 -13.12
CA MET A 87 14.20 -29.50 -14.49
C MET A 87 13.70 -30.54 -15.51
N ASN A 88 12.42 -30.93 -15.42
CA ASN A 88 11.79 -31.87 -16.33
C ASN A 88 10.29 -31.56 -16.56
N TRP A 89 9.69 -32.14 -17.60
CA TRP A 89 8.29 -31.89 -17.96
C TRP A 89 7.26 -32.32 -16.90
N LYS A 90 7.59 -33.21 -15.96
CA LYS A 90 6.63 -33.66 -14.91
C LYS A 90 6.37 -32.56 -13.87
N SER A 91 7.26 -31.59 -13.76
CA SER A 91 7.10 -30.44 -12.85
C SER A 91 6.16 -29.37 -13.41
N PHE A 92 5.90 -29.38 -14.72
CA PHE A 92 4.97 -28.45 -15.34
C PHE A 92 3.51 -28.85 -15.08
N ASN A 93 2.65 -27.85 -14.94
CA ASN A 93 1.21 -28.03 -14.98
C ASN A 93 0.55 -26.93 -15.83
N THR A 94 -0.71 -27.13 -16.22
CA THR A 94 -1.41 -26.19 -17.11
C THR A 94 -1.92 -24.93 -16.41
N GLY A 95 -1.89 -24.89 -15.07
CA GLY A 95 -2.45 -23.82 -14.24
C GLY A 95 -1.50 -22.75 -13.78
N ASP A 96 -0.19 -22.89 -13.99
CA ASP A 96 0.80 -22.02 -13.35
C ASP A 96 1.83 -21.46 -14.36
N ALA A 97 2.69 -20.55 -13.91
CA ALA A 97 3.80 -20.02 -14.70
C ALA A 97 5.14 -20.65 -14.30
N PHE A 98 6.07 -20.79 -15.25
CA PHE A 98 7.38 -21.41 -15.02
C PHE A 98 8.49 -20.58 -15.65
N LEU A 99 9.64 -20.46 -14.98
CA LEU A 99 10.85 -19.84 -15.53
C LEU A 99 11.94 -20.89 -15.71
N LEU A 100 12.32 -21.16 -16.94
CA LEU A 100 13.50 -21.94 -17.29
C LEU A 100 14.69 -20.98 -17.44
N ASP A 101 15.54 -20.93 -16.44
CA ASP A 101 16.71 -20.04 -16.39
C ASP A 101 17.94 -20.76 -16.92
N LEU A 102 18.45 -20.28 -18.06
CA LEU A 102 19.58 -20.83 -18.81
C LEU A 102 20.77 -19.86 -18.86
N GLY A 103 20.88 -18.96 -17.86
CA GLY A 103 21.97 -17.99 -17.81
C GLY A 103 21.75 -16.78 -18.73
N LYS A 104 22.04 -16.91 -20.03
CA LYS A 104 21.84 -15.83 -21.01
C LYS A 104 20.40 -15.65 -21.43
N LEU A 105 19.60 -16.70 -21.30
CA LEU A 105 18.21 -16.74 -21.68
C LEU A 105 17.37 -17.23 -20.50
N ILE A 106 16.31 -16.50 -20.19
CA ILE A 106 15.28 -16.91 -19.24
C ILE A 106 14.01 -17.11 -20.05
N VAL A 107 13.50 -18.33 -20.08
CA VAL A 107 12.26 -18.66 -20.79
C VAL A 107 11.13 -18.72 -19.79
N GLN A 108 10.21 -17.78 -19.85
CA GLN A 108 8.94 -17.84 -19.15
C GLN A 108 7.96 -18.67 -19.97
N TRP A 109 7.50 -19.78 -19.43
CA TRP A 109 6.42 -20.57 -20.01
C TRP A 109 5.15 -20.37 -19.17
N ASN A 110 4.07 -19.95 -19.81
CA ASN A 110 2.80 -19.69 -19.14
C ASN A 110 1.85 -20.86 -19.40
N GLY A 111 1.36 -21.52 -18.34
CA GLY A 111 0.33 -22.54 -18.45
C GLY A 111 -0.92 -21.99 -19.17
N PRO A 112 -1.59 -22.79 -20.02
CA PRO A 112 -2.83 -22.40 -20.70
C PRO A 112 -3.88 -21.75 -19.79
N LEU A 113 -3.99 -22.26 -18.55
CA LEU A 113 -4.94 -21.86 -17.51
C LEU A 113 -4.31 -20.97 -16.43
N SER A 114 -3.05 -20.54 -16.60
CA SER A 114 -2.35 -19.71 -15.62
C SER A 114 -2.97 -18.33 -15.44
N HIS A 115 -3.02 -17.85 -14.19
CA HIS A 115 -3.67 -16.58 -13.86
C HIS A 115 -2.80 -15.38 -14.27
N ARG A 116 -3.42 -14.23 -14.56
CA ARG A 116 -2.71 -13.00 -14.98
C ARG A 116 -1.62 -12.60 -13.98
N MET A 117 -1.91 -12.74 -12.68
CA MET A 117 -1.00 -12.36 -11.60
C MET A 117 0.26 -13.24 -11.56
N GLU A 118 0.11 -14.55 -11.79
CA GLU A 118 1.24 -15.50 -11.85
C GLU A 118 2.17 -15.18 -13.02
N ARG A 119 1.58 -14.87 -14.19
CA ARG A 119 2.34 -14.48 -15.39
C ARG A 119 3.10 -13.17 -15.16
N LEU A 120 2.48 -12.19 -14.50
CA LEU A 120 3.09 -10.91 -14.19
C LEU A 120 4.24 -11.06 -13.18
N LYS A 121 4.02 -11.79 -12.09
CA LYS A 121 5.05 -12.06 -11.08
C LYS A 121 6.22 -12.84 -11.67
N ALA A 122 5.95 -13.86 -12.49
CA ALA A 122 6.97 -14.62 -13.21
C ALA A 122 7.82 -13.69 -14.09
N MET A 123 7.17 -12.76 -14.81
CA MET A 123 7.86 -11.79 -15.65
C MET A 123 8.73 -10.82 -14.82
N GLN A 124 8.23 -10.38 -13.67
CA GLN A 124 8.97 -9.47 -12.77
C GLN A 124 10.18 -10.17 -12.16
N LEU A 125 10.01 -11.40 -11.69
CA LEU A 125 11.10 -12.25 -11.21
C LEU A 125 12.14 -12.50 -12.31
N ALA A 126 11.71 -12.81 -13.53
CA ALA A 126 12.63 -12.99 -14.66
C ALA A 126 13.43 -11.71 -14.99
N LYS A 127 12.82 -10.53 -14.88
CA LYS A 127 13.53 -9.23 -15.01
C LYS A 127 14.51 -9.02 -13.88
N ASP A 128 14.15 -9.31 -12.63
CA ASP A 128 15.04 -9.18 -11.49
C ASP A 128 16.26 -10.12 -11.61
N ILE A 129 16.05 -11.37 -12.02
CA ILE A 129 17.15 -12.31 -12.31
C ILE A 129 18.04 -11.72 -13.42
N ARG A 130 17.46 -11.25 -14.53
CA ARG A 130 18.21 -10.62 -15.63
C ARG A 130 19.03 -9.42 -15.15
N ASP A 131 18.41 -8.50 -14.42
CA ASP A 131 19.00 -7.20 -14.10
C ASP A 131 20.00 -7.31 -12.95
N ARG A 132 19.66 -8.05 -11.89
CA ARG A 132 20.45 -8.13 -10.66
C ARG A 132 21.44 -9.28 -10.66
N GLU A 133 21.05 -10.46 -11.16
CA GLU A 133 21.94 -11.62 -11.21
C GLU A 133 22.82 -11.63 -12.47
N ARG A 134 22.35 -11.03 -13.58
CA ARG A 134 23.06 -11.00 -14.87
C ARG A 134 23.51 -9.60 -15.32
N GLY A 135 23.34 -8.58 -14.47
CA GLY A 135 23.74 -7.21 -14.78
C GLY A 135 23.06 -6.62 -16.02
N GLY A 136 21.81 -7.03 -16.28
CA GLY A 136 21.01 -6.59 -17.44
C GLY A 136 21.37 -7.27 -18.77
N ARG A 137 22.34 -8.18 -18.80
CA ARG A 137 22.88 -8.78 -20.04
C ARG A 137 22.15 -10.05 -20.51
N GLY A 138 21.12 -10.49 -19.77
CA GLY A 138 20.29 -11.64 -20.15
C GLY A 138 19.09 -11.25 -21.03
N GLN A 139 18.50 -12.22 -21.72
CA GLN A 139 17.24 -12.05 -22.45
C GLN A 139 16.12 -12.79 -21.74
N VAL A 140 14.92 -12.20 -21.69
CA VAL A 140 13.71 -12.90 -21.25
C VAL A 140 12.84 -13.15 -22.47
N ALA A 141 12.47 -14.39 -22.68
CA ALA A 141 11.55 -14.81 -23.73
C ALA A 141 10.31 -15.45 -23.10
N VAL A 142 9.14 -15.25 -23.72
CA VAL A 142 7.86 -15.75 -23.20
C VAL A 142 7.26 -16.73 -24.20
N ILE A 143 6.77 -17.86 -23.70
CA ILE A 143 5.97 -18.84 -24.43
C ILE A 143 4.59 -18.88 -23.80
N ASP A 144 3.56 -18.63 -24.59
CA ASP A 144 2.18 -18.87 -24.16
C ASP A 144 1.84 -20.35 -24.40
N GLY A 145 1.45 -21.06 -23.35
CA GLY A 145 1.03 -22.46 -23.45
C GLY A 145 -0.19 -22.67 -24.33
N ASN A 146 -1.02 -21.63 -24.54
CA ASN A 146 -2.14 -21.66 -25.50
C ASN A 146 -1.68 -21.54 -26.97
N ASP A 147 -0.47 -21.05 -27.21
CA ASP A 147 0.08 -20.82 -28.55
C ASP A 147 1.58 -21.11 -28.62
N GLU A 148 1.96 -22.32 -28.22
CA GLU A 148 3.37 -22.75 -28.27
C GLU A 148 3.92 -22.76 -29.70
N ALA A 149 3.05 -22.88 -30.70
CA ALA A 149 3.39 -22.87 -32.12
C ALA A 149 3.94 -21.52 -32.59
N ALA A 150 3.60 -20.42 -31.91
CA ALA A 150 4.18 -19.10 -32.16
C ALA A 150 5.68 -19.02 -31.81
N SER A 151 6.19 -19.94 -30.98
CA SER A 151 7.58 -19.94 -30.48
C SER A 151 8.32 -21.25 -30.78
N PRO A 152 8.41 -21.69 -32.05
CA PRO A 152 8.91 -23.02 -32.41
C PRO A 152 10.39 -23.23 -32.03
N GLN A 153 11.20 -22.17 -32.08
CA GLN A 153 12.62 -22.22 -31.72
C GLN A 153 12.83 -22.41 -30.21
N LEU A 154 12.05 -21.71 -29.38
CA LEU A 154 12.10 -21.84 -27.92
C LEU A 154 11.56 -23.21 -27.49
N MET A 155 10.50 -23.69 -28.12
CA MET A 155 9.97 -25.04 -27.86
C MET A 155 10.95 -26.15 -28.24
N LYS A 156 11.68 -25.97 -29.35
CA LYS A 156 12.78 -26.90 -29.73
C LYS A 156 13.90 -26.90 -28.68
N LEU A 157 14.26 -25.73 -28.16
CA LEU A 157 15.24 -25.59 -27.07
C LEU A 157 14.76 -26.29 -25.78
N MET A 158 13.52 -26.04 -25.37
CA MET A 158 12.94 -26.69 -24.18
C MET A 158 12.91 -28.21 -24.31
N LYS A 159 12.52 -28.75 -25.47
CA LYS A 159 12.55 -30.20 -25.74
C LYS A 159 13.97 -30.79 -25.68
N HIS A 160 14.97 -30.04 -26.14
CA HIS A 160 16.36 -30.49 -26.06
C HIS A 160 16.86 -30.54 -24.61
N LEU A 161 16.41 -29.63 -23.74
CA LEU A 161 16.88 -29.50 -22.36
C LEU A 161 16.09 -30.33 -21.34
N LEU A 162 14.77 -30.38 -21.48
CA LEU A 162 13.84 -31.05 -20.56
C LEU A 162 13.49 -32.48 -21.01
N GLY A 163 13.93 -32.89 -22.20
CA GLY A 163 13.57 -34.14 -22.86
C GLY A 163 12.28 -34.05 -23.69
N GLU A 164 11.84 -35.21 -24.20
CA GLU A 164 10.60 -35.28 -24.98
C GLU A 164 9.39 -34.83 -24.16
N ARG A 165 8.53 -34.05 -24.80
CA ARG A 165 7.32 -33.53 -24.17
C ARG A 165 6.35 -34.68 -23.89
N ARG A 166 5.96 -34.84 -22.62
CA ARG A 166 4.91 -35.76 -22.15
C ARG A 166 3.69 -34.94 -21.70
N GLU A 167 2.59 -35.62 -21.36
CA GLU A 167 1.41 -34.95 -20.80
C GLU A 167 1.78 -34.10 -19.58
N ILE A 168 1.36 -32.83 -19.62
CA ILE A 168 1.55 -31.84 -18.56
C ILE A 168 0.43 -32.03 -17.53
N GLN A 169 0.74 -31.88 -16.24
CA GLN A 169 -0.23 -32.13 -15.18
C GLN A 169 -1.41 -31.12 -15.22
N PRO A 170 -2.62 -31.53 -14.79
CA PRO A 170 -3.73 -30.60 -14.62
C PRO A 170 -3.43 -29.56 -13.52
N PRO A 171 -4.15 -28.43 -13.48
CA PRO A 171 -3.95 -27.40 -12.46
C PRO A 171 -4.27 -27.96 -11.07
N ILE A 172 -3.42 -27.69 -10.09
CA ILE A 172 -3.72 -27.94 -8.68
C ILE A 172 -4.42 -26.69 -8.13
N PRO A 173 -5.61 -26.79 -7.49
CA PRO A 173 -6.32 -25.63 -6.95
C PRO A 173 -5.45 -24.82 -5.98
N ASP A 174 -5.38 -23.50 -6.19
CA ASP A 174 -4.50 -22.61 -5.42
C ASP A 174 -4.81 -22.61 -3.92
N GLN A 175 -6.07 -22.81 -3.52
CA GLN A 175 -6.48 -22.87 -2.12
C GLN A 175 -5.78 -23.99 -1.32
N VAL A 176 -5.56 -25.15 -1.95
CA VAL A 176 -4.89 -26.30 -1.32
C VAL A 176 -3.40 -25.99 -1.11
N VAL A 177 -2.79 -25.32 -2.09
CA VAL A 177 -1.37 -24.95 -2.05
C VAL A 177 -1.12 -23.77 -1.11
N GLU A 178 -1.98 -22.75 -1.10
CA GLU A 178 -1.88 -21.59 -0.20
C GLU A 178 -2.01 -21.99 1.28
N GLN A 179 -2.86 -22.98 1.61
CA GLN A 179 -2.93 -23.55 2.97
C GLN A 179 -1.65 -24.27 3.39
N HIS A 180 -0.99 -24.98 2.46
CA HIS A 180 0.28 -25.66 2.73
C HIS A 180 1.46 -24.67 2.78
N GLN A 181 1.45 -23.62 1.95
CA GLN A 181 2.49 -22.59 1.90
C GLN A 181 2.42 -21.58 3.06
N ARG A 182 1.22 -21.21 3.53
CA ARG A 182 1.04 -20.32 4.72
C ARG A 182 1.62 -20.92 6.00
N ALA A 183 1.65 -22.25 6.14
CA ALA A 183 2.18 -22.94 7.31
C ALA A 183 3.69 -23.27 7.22
N ALA A 184 4.31 -23.07 6.05
CA ALA A 184 5.60 -23.65 5.70
C ALA A 184 6.80 -22.71 5.82
N VAL A 185 6.62 -21.39 5.66
CA VAL A 185 7.76 -20.44 5.67
C VAL A 185 7.99 -19.88 7.07
N LYS A 186 9.13 -20.23 7.67
CA LYS A 186 9.49 -19.87 9.04
C LYS A 186 10.87 -19.24 9.13
N LEU A 187 11.01 -18.23 9.98
CA LEU A 187 12.27 -17.55 10.27
C LEU A 187 12.77 -17.95 11.66
N TYR A 188 14.02 -18.38 11.71
CA TYR A 188 14.74 -18.74 12.94
C TYR A 188 15.96 -17.85 13.10
N ARG A 189 16.22 -17.35 14.31
CA ARG A 189 17.45 -16.63 14.67
C ARG A 189 18.45 -17.58 15.28
N VAL A 190 19.69 -17.48 14.81
CA VAL A 190 20.86 -18.19 15.33
C VAL A 190 21.74 -17.16 16.01
N THR A 191 21.77 -17.19 17.34
CA THR A 191 22.50 -16.19 18.15
C THR A 191 23.31 -16.85 19.26
N ASP A 192 24.44 -16.26 19.63
CA ASP A 192 25.27 -16.64 20.78
C ASP A 192 25.20 -15.64 21.95
N SER A 193 24.28 -14.67 21.91
CA SER A 193 24.19 -13.58 22.89
C SER A 193 23.99 -14.01 24.35
N GLU A 194 23.47 -15.22 24.59
CA GLU A 194 23.26 -15.79 25.92
C GLU A 194 24.46 -16.64 26.41
N GLY A 195 25.61 -16.54 25.75
CA GLY A 195 26.83 -17.30 26.07
C GLY A 195 26.85 -18.73 25.52
N SER A 196 25.76 -19.16 24.88
CA SER A 196 25.68 -20.42 24.12
C SER A 196 24.89 -20.22 22.83
N LEU A 197 25.28 -20.92 21.76
CA LEU A 197 24.66 -20.77 20.44
C LEU A 197 23.29 -21.44 20.41
N VAL A 198 22.23 -20.64 20.33
CA VAL A 198 20.81 -21.06 20.34
C VAL A 198 20.10 -20.77 19.02
N VAL A 199 19.09 -21.57 18.69
CA VAL A 199 18.20 -21.36 17.54
C VAL A 199 16.80 -21.05 18.07
N GLN A 200 16.28 -19.87 17.78
CA GLN A 200 14.98 -19.39 18.26
C GLN A 200 14.03 -19.16 17.09
N GLU A 201 12.79 -19.69 17.15
CA GLU A 201 11.75 -19.37 16.17
C GLU A 201 11.30 -17.91 16.38
N MET A 202 11.48 -17.07 15.37
CA MET A 202 11.16 -15.63 15.48
C MET A 202 9.83 -15.28 14.88
N ALA A 203 9.57 -15.77 13.66
CA ALA A 203 8.40 -15.38 12.90
C ALA A 203 7.96 -16.49 11.96
N ILE A 204 6.66 -16.51 11.72
CA ILE A 204 6.03 -17.17 10.57
C ILE A 204 5.60 -16.08 9.59
N ARG A 205 5.35 -16.41 8.32
CA ARG A 205 4.86 -15.41 7.35
C ARG A 205 3.68 -14.59 7.92
N PRO A 206 3.62 -13.27 7.65
CA PRO A 206 4.52 -12.51 6.78
C PRO A 206 5.89 -12.18 7.40
N LEU A 207 6.97 -12.37 6.63
CA LEU A 207 8.31 -11.96 7.04
C LEU A 207 8.57 -10.52 6.58
N THR A 208 9.07 -9.66 7.45
CA THR A 208 9.50 -8.30 7.10
C THR A 208 11.01 -8.17 7.21
N GLN A 209 11.61 -7.28 6.42
CA GLN A 209 13.08 -7.15 6.35
C GLN A 209 13.71 -6.73 7.69
N ASP A 210 12.98 -5.97 8.52
CA ASP A 210 13.41 -5.54 9.85
C ASP A 210 13.58 -6.69 10.86
N LEU A 211 13.04 -7.88 10.57
CA LEU A 211 13.30 -9.08 11.38
C LEU A 211 14.76 -9.56 11.29
N LEU A 212 15.51 -9.13 10.26
CA LEU A 212 16.91 -9.49 10.04
C LEU A 212 17.84 -8.42 10.64
N SER A 213 18.40 -8.71 11.81
CA SER A 213 19.45 -7.90 12.43
C SER A 213 20.81 -8.19 11.81
N SER A 214 21.58 -7.15 11.49
CA SER A 214 22.97 -7.34 11.05
C SER A 214 23.86 -8.03 12.09
N ASP A 215 23.43 -8.08 13.36
CA ASP A 215 24.20 -8.61 14.49
C ASP A 215 24.10 -10.13 14.67
N ASP A 216 23.23 -10.82 13.92
CA ASP A 216 23.01 -12.27 14.08
C ASP A 216 22.96 -13.01 12.73
N CYS A 217 22.86 -14.34 12.79
CA CYS A 217 22.56 -15.21 11.64
C CYS A 217 21.10 -15.70 11.71
N TYR A 218 20.53 -16.03 10.55
CA TYR A 218 19.14 -16.45 10.45
C TYR A 218 18.99 -17.65 9.51
N ILE A 219 18.02 -18.53 9.81
CA ILE A 219 17.61 -19.65 8.96
C ILE A 219 16.18 -19.37 8.50
N VAL A 220 15.96 -19.33 7.19
CA VAL A 220 14.62 -19.29 6.60
C VAL A 220 14.30 -20.67 6.05
N ASP A 221 13.37 -21.35 6.70
CA ASP A 221 12.82 -22.62 6.27
C ASP A 221 11.67 -22.37 5.29
N GLN A 222 11.75 -22.92 4.08
CA GLN A 222 10.69 -22.85 3.06
C GLN A 222 9.93 -24.19 2.96
N GLY A 223 9.64 -24.82 4.09
CA GLY A 223 8.81 -26.03 4.17
C GLY A 223 9.37 -27.22 3.42
N GLY A 224 10.69 -27.44 3.48
CA GLY A 224 11.35 -28.55 2.79
C GLY A 224 11.58 -28.35 1.28
N ILE A 225 11.26 -27.17 0.71
CA ILE A 225 11.63 -26.83 -0.68
C ILE A 225 13.10 -26.40 -0.76
N LYS A 226 13.48 -25.44 0.09
CA LYS A 226 14.84 -24.90 0.19
C LYS A 226 15.03 -24.32 1.59
N ILE A 227 16.26 -24.32 2.09
CA ILE A 227 16.62 -23.63 3.33
C ILE A 227 17.60 -22.52 2.99
N PHE A 228 17.31 -21.30 3.45
CA PHE A 228 18.24 -20.18 3.32
C PHE A 228 18.93 -19.90 4.65
N VAL A 229 20.21 -19.54 4.61
CA VAL A 229 21.00 -19.13 5.76
C VAL A 229 21.49 -17.71 5.52
N TRP A 230 20.87 -16.73 6.16
CA TRP A 230 21.25 -15.33 6.05
C TRP A 230 22.26 -14.95 7.15
N LYS A 231 23.34 -14.27 6.75
CA LYS A 231 24.45 -13.90 7.64
C LYS A 231 24.58 -12.38 7.76
N GLY A 232 24.31 -11.86 8.94
CA GLY A 232 24.48 -10.44 9.25
C GLY A 232 25.95 -10.01 9.17
N LYS A 233 26.21 -8.77 8.77
CA LYS A 233 27.57 -8.20 8.66
C LYS A 233 28.32 -8.18 9.99
N ARG A 234 27.59 -7.94 11.08
CA ARG A 234 28.11 -7.83 12.46
C ARG A 234 27.98 -9.11 13.28
N SER A 235 27.36 -10.16 12.73
CA SER A 235 27.27 -11.48 13.36
C SER A 235 28.61 -12.05 13.80
N SER A 236 28.59 -12.90 14.83
CA SER A 236 29.79 -13.47 15.41
C SER A 236 30.49 -14.45 14.44
N GLN A 237 31.79 -14.70 14.66
CA GLN A 237 32.48 -15.72 13.86
C GLN A 237 31.92 -17.12 14.14
N GLN A 238 31.48 -17.38 15.37
CA GLN A 238 30.91 -18.66 15.79
C GLN A 238 29.54 -18.87 15.14
N GLU A 239 28.67 -17.86 15.13
CA GLU A 239 27.38 -17.88 14.43
C GLU A 239 27.53 -18.17 12.94
N ARG A 240 28.44 -17.48 12.26
CA ARG A 240 28.67 -17.66 10.82
C ARG A 240 29.21 -19.02 10.43
N GLN A 241 30.00 -19.65 11.30
CA GLN A 241 30.56 -20.99 11.07
C GLN A 241 29.53 -22.08 11.37
N SER A 242 28.73 -21.90 12.43
CA SER A 242 27.76 -22.91 12.87
C SER A 242 26.43 -22.86 12.13
N SER A 243 26.06 -21.74 11.50
CA SER A 243 24.74 -21.57 10.87
C SER A 243 24.45 -22.60 9.78
N LEU A 244 25.45 -23.03 9.01
CA LEU A 244 25.30 -24.03 7.94
C LEU A 244 25.12 -25.45 8.51
N THR A 245 25.89 -25.81 9.55
CA THR A 245 25.71 -27.07 10.28
C THR A 245 24.35 -27.13 10.97
N ARG A 246 23.84 -26.00 11.49
CA ARG A 246 22.51 -25.92 12.08
C ARG A 246 21.41 -26.08 11.03
N ALA A 247 21.56 -25.49 9.85
CA ALA A 247 20.64 -25.71 8.74
C ALA A 247 20.60 -27.20 8.31
N MET A 248 21.75 -27.89 8.28
CA MET A 248 21.79 -29.34 8.03
C MET A 248 21.07 -30.13 9.12
N GLY A 249 21.33 -29.85 10.41
CA GLY A 249 20.61 -30.49 11.52
C GLY A 249 19.11 -30.19 11.52
N PHE A 250 18.70 -29.05 10.95
CA PHE A 250 17.30 -28.68 10.79
C PHE A 250 16.58 -29.56 9.76
N ILE A 251 17.24 -29.90 8.64
CA ILE A 251 16.73 -30.86 7.65
C ILE A 251 16.46 -32.21 8.30
N GLU A 252 17.43 -32.72 9.07
CA GLU A 252 17.31 -34.01 9.77
C GLU A 252 16.19 -33.99 10.81
N ALA A 253 16.14 -32.96 11.66
CA ALA A 253 15.16 -32.86 12.74
C ALA A 253 13.71 -32.73 12.24
N LYS A 254 13.51 -32.10 11.07
CA LYS A 254 12.20 -31.94 10.44
C LYS A 254 11.81 -33.13 9.56
N GLY A 255 12.70 -34.10 9.35
CA GLY A 255 12.46 -35.24 8.46
C GLY A 255 12.38 -34.85 6.99
N TYR A 256 13.04 -33.77 6.59
CA TYR A 256 13.11 -33.35 5.18
C TYR A 256 14.03 -34.28 4.37
N SER A 257 13.82 -34.30 3.04
CA SER A 257 14.66 -35.08 2.13
C SER A 257 16.12 -34.64 2.21
N GLY A 258 17.06 -35.59 2.12
CA GLY A 258 18.49 -35.28 2.00
C GLY A 258 18.86 -34.52 0.71
N THR A 259 17.92 -34.36 -0.23
CA THR A 259 18.07 -33.57 -1.45
C THR A 259 17.71 -32.09 -1.30
N VAL A 260 17.24 -31.65 -0.12
CA VAL A 260 16.90 -30.23 0.11
C VAL A 260 18.15 -29.38 0.08
N ASN A 261 18.14 -28.35 -0.76
CA ASN A 261 19.28 -27.44 -0.93
C ASN A 261 19.36 -26.41 0.21
N ILE A 262 20.58 -26.12 0.64
CA ILE A 262 20.89 -25.03 1.57
C ILE A 262 21.61 -23.93 0.80
N GLU A 263 21.06 -22.71 0.83
CA GLU A 263 21.63 -21.54 0.18
C GLU A 263 22.07 -20.51 1.23
N SER A 264 23.32 -20.04 1.15
CA SER A 264 23.84 -19.05 2.10
C SER A 264 23.80 -17.66 1.50
N GLU A 265 23.12 -16.75 2.18
CA GLU A 265 22.94 -15.35 1.80
C GLU A 265 23.77 -14.46 2.74
N ASN A 266 24.53 -13.53 2.19
CA ASN A 266 25.24 -12.54 3.01
C ASN A 266 24.45 -11.22 3.00
N GLU A 267 24.41 -10.52 4.13
CA GLU A 267 23.72 -9.23 4.21
C GLU A 267 24.21 -8.24 3.13
N GLY A 268 23.28 -7.72 2.34
CA GLY A 268 23.49 -6.84 1.20
C GLY A 268 23.83 -7.55 -0.12
N ALA A 269 23.86 -8.88 -0.13
CA ALA A 269 24.15 -9.72 -1.29
C ALA A 269 23.08 -10.80 -1.50
N GLU A 270 21.86 -10.53 -1.08
CA GLU A 270 20.80 -11.54 -1.08
C GLU A 270 20.29 -11.84 -2.51
N SER A 271 20.00 -13.11 -2.81
CA SER A 271 19.40 -13.54 -4.07
C SER A 271 17.98 -13.01 -4.27
N ALA A 272 17.49 -12.99 -5.52
CA ALA A 272 16.10 -12.61 -5.81
C ALA A 272 15.09 -13.57 -5.14
N LEU A 273 15.43 -14.86 -5.09
CA LEU A 273 14.60 -15.90 -4.48
C LEU A 273 14.51 -15.78 -2.95
N PHE A 274 15.55 -15.27 -2.29
CA PHE A 274 15.49 -14.97 -0.87
C PHE A 274 14.61 -13.76 -0.57
N LYS A 275 14.78 -12.67 -1.34
CA LYS A 275 14.08 -11.39 -1.11
C LYS A 275 12.56 -11.52 -1.21
N GLN A 276 12.05 -12.32 -2.15
CA GLN A 276 10.62 -12.58 -2.31
C GLN A 276 9.97 -13.29 -1.10
N LEU A 277 10.75 -13.87 -0.18
CA LEU A 277 10.21 -14.48 1.03
C LEU A 277 9.75 -13.42 2.05
N PHE A 278 10.16 -12.17 1.86
CA PHE A 278 9.84 -11.03 2.70
C PHE A 278 8.81 -10.14 2.00
N GLN A 279 7.88 -9.57 2.76
CA GLN A 279 6.82 -8.68 2.27
C GLN A 279 7.36 -7.50 1.47
N LYS A 280 8.47 -6.93 1.95
CA LYS A 280 9.12 -5.77 1.33
C LYS A 280 10.61 -5.90 1.56
N TRP A 281 11.40 -5.77 0.49
CA TRP A 281 12.85 -5.81 0.55
C TRP A 281 13.44 -4.53 -0.06
N THR A 282 13.96 -3.66 0.80
CA THR A 282 14.60 -2.41 0.39
C THR A 282 16.12 -2.55 0.42
N VAL A 283 16.80 -1.99 -0.58
CA VAL A 283 18.27 -1.95 -0.63
C VAL A 283 18.69 -0.51 -0.38
N LYS A 284 19.52 -0.28 0.65
CA LYS A 284 20.06 1.06 0.95
C LYS A 284 20.79 1.62 -0.29
N GLY A 285 20.30 2.74 -0.81
CA GLY A 285 20.86 3.41 -2.00
C GLY A 285 20.29 2.94 -3.34
N GLN A 286 19.33 2.01 -3.37
CA GLN A 286 18.63 1.61 -4.59
C GLN A 286 17.40 2.50 -4.83
N THR A 287 17.37 3.19 -5.96
CA THR A 287 16.25 4.01 -6.41
C THR A 287 15.09 3.15 -6.95
N VAL A 288 13.90 3.32 -6.38
CA VAL A 288 12.62 2.89 -6.95
C VAL A 288 11.60 4.02 -6.73
N GLY A 289 10.95 4.52 -7.79
CA GLY A 289 9.81 5.46 -7.72
C GLY A 289 10.11 6.98 -7.68
N MET A 290 9.15 7.80 -8.12
CA MET A 290 9.25 9.25 -8.42
C MET A 290 9.27 10.18 -7.19
N GLY A 291 10.16 11.18 -7.23
CA GLY A 291 10.00 12.45 -6.50
C GLY A 291 11.05 12.77 -5.42
N ALA A 292 11.81 13.84 -5.67
CA ALA A 292 12.69 14.63 -4.79
C ALA A 292 13.54 13.93 -3.72
N THR A 293 14.85 13.90 -3.99
CA THR A 293 15.94 13.71 -3.03
C THR A 293 15.82 14.63 -1.81
N HIS A 294 15.71 14.09 -0.60
CA HIS A 294 16.05 14.83 0.62
C HIS A 294 17.21 14.13 1.34
N ASN A 295 18.36 14.81 1.35
CA ASN A 295 19.45 14.48 2.27
C ASN A 295 18.99 14.85 3.69
N ILE A 296 18.99 13.87 4.59
CA ILE A 296 18.72 14.07 6.01
C ILE A 296 19.73 15.11 6.55
N GLY A 297 19.23 16.24 7.06
CA GLY A 297 20.05 17.20 7.84
C GLY A 297 19.95 18.68 7.48
N LYS A 298 19.17 19.09 6.46
CA LYS A 298 18.87 20.51 6.22
C LYS A 298 17.40 20.68 5.87
N ILE A 299 16.63 21.27 6.80
CA ILE A 299 15.27 21.73 6.52
C ILE A 299 15.39 22.87 5.52
N ALA A 300 15.18 22.57 4.23
CA ALA A 300 14.96 23.61 3.23
C ALA A 300 13.64 24.29 3.58
N LYS A 301 13.61 25.62 3.52
CA LYS A 301 12.34 26.39 3.52
C LYS A 301 11.48 25.80 2.40
N VAL A 302 10.42 25.07 2.77
CA VAL A 302 9.43 24.60 1.81
C VAL A 302 8.72 25.85 1.29
N GLU A 303 8.99 26.21 0.04
CA GLU A 303 8.15 27.19 -0.66
C GLU A 303 6.74 26.62 -0.71
N GLN A 304 5.80 27.28 -0.03
CA GLN A 304 4.38 27.00 -0.21
C GLN A 304 4.02 27.42 -1.63
N VAL A 305 4.04 26.46 -2.55
CA VAL A 305 3.51 26.66 -3.90
C VAL A 305 2.04 27.06 -3.74
N LYS A 306 1.64 28.19 -4.34
CA LYS A 306 0.24 28.62 -4.30
C LYS A 306 -0.64 27.50 -4.86
N PHE A 307 -1.65 27.14 -4.08
CA PHE A 307 -2.67 26.15 -4.41
C PHE A 307 -3.32 26.47 -5.76
N ASP A 308 -3.31 25.52 -6.70
CA ASP A 308 -3.88 25.66 -8.04
C ASP A 308 -4.76 24.45 -8.36
N ALA A 309 -6.07 24.58 -8.13
CA ALA A 309 -7.04 23.52 -8.36
C ALA A 309 -7.13 23.08 -9.82
N VAL A 310 -6.79 23.95 -10.78
CA VAL A 310 -6.80 23.59 -12.21
C VAL A 310 -5.74 22.54 -12.52
N ASN A 311 -4.62 22.55 -11.79
CA ASN A 311 -3.54 21.58 -11.95
C ASN A 311 -3.76 20.26 -11.18
N MET A 312 -4.74 20.15 -10.27
CA MET A 312 -4.97 18.93 -9.49
C MET A 312 -5.48 17.75 -10.33
N HIS A 313 -6.35 18.01 -11.31
CA HIS A 313 -6.79 16.98 -12.26
C HIS A 313 -5.70 16.61 -13.28
N ALA A 314 -4.77 17.52 -13.55
CA ALA A 314 -3.60 17.25 -14.41
C ALA A 314 -2.48 16.53 -13.65
N GLN A 315 -2.46 16.60 -12.32
CA GLN A 315 -1.47 15.99 -11.43
C GLN A 315 -2.16 15.23 -10.28
N PRO A 316 -2.69 14.02 -10.54
CA PRO A 316 -3.40 13.22 -9.52
C PRO A 316 -2.55 12.96 -8.27
N GLU A 317 -1.23 12.80 -8.42
CA GLU A 317 -0.30 12.64 -7.29
C GLU A 317 -0.34 13.81 -6.30
N LEU A 318 -0.49 15.04 -6.80
CA LEU A 318 -0.61 16.24 -5.96
C LEU A 318 -1.97 16.25 -5.25
N ALA A 319 -3.05 15.94 -5.97
CA ALA A 319 -4.39 15.83 -5.39
C ALA A 319 -4.44 14.80 -4.26
N ALA A 320 -3.83 13.61 -4.46
CA ALA A 320 -3.74 12.56 -3.46
C ALA A 320 -2.96 12.98 -2.20
N ARG A 321 -1.82 13.66 -2.36
CA ARG A 321 -1.00 14.15 -1.24
C ARG A 321 -1.66 15.29 -0.46
N GLU A 322 -2.29 16.21 -1.18
CA GLU A 322 -2.98 17.37 -0.58
C GLU A 322 -4.40 17.02 -0.10
N ARG A 323 -4.94 15.87 -0.49
CA ARG A 323 -6.31 15.40 -0.18
C ARG A 323 -7.39 16.38 -0.62
N MET A 324 -7.20 16.93 -1.81
CA MET A 324 -8.11 17.91 -2.42
C MET A 324 -8.45 17.44 -3.83
N VAL A 325 -9.74 17.38 -4.15
CA VAL A 325 -10.18 17.04 -5.51
C VAL A 325 -10.26 18.28 -6.40
N ASP A 326 -10.59 19.44 -5.82
CA ASP A 326 -10.60 20.78 -6.42
C ASP A 326 -10.37 21.86 -5.33
N ASP A 327 -10.82 23.11 -5.52
CA ASP A 327 -10.71 24.21 -4.54
C ASP A 327 -11.89 24.34 -3.56
N GLY A 328 -12.91 23.47 -3.64
CA GLY A 328 -14.12 23.56 -2.82
C GLY A 328 -15.15 24.61 -3.30
N SER A 329 -15.00 25.18 -4.50
CA SER A 329 -15.89 26.24 -5.02
C SER A 329 -17.15 25.75 -5.75
N GLY A 330 -17.36 24.43 -5.83
CA GLY A 330 -18.49 23.78 -6.48
C GLY A 330 -19.84 24.00 -5.78
N GLU A 331 -20.87 23.37 -6.32
CA GLU A 331 -22.24 23.51 -5.81
C GLU A 331 -22.46 22.59 -4.59
N VAL A 332 -23.12 23.12 -3.56
CA VAL A 332 -23.38 22.42 -2.29
C VAL A 332 -24.88 22.33 -2.04
N GLU A 333 -25.34 21.12 -1.75
CA GLU A 333 -26.64 20.84 -1.16
C GLU A 333 -26.44 20.15 0.18
N GLU A 334 -27.18 20.58 1.21
CA GLU A 334 -27.02 20.10 2.58
C GLU A 334 -28.38 19.70 3.15
N TRP A 335 -28.42 18.55 3.82
CA TRP A 335 -29.58 18.02 4.53
C TRP A 335 -29.20 17.59 5.93
N VAL A 336 -30.14 17.69 6.85
CA VAL A 336 -30.05 17.18 8.21
C VAL A 336 -30.98 15.98 8.38
N ILE A 337 -30.52 14.97 9.12
CA ILE A 337 -31.38 13.86 9.55
C ILE A 337 -32.17 14.31 10.75
N HIS A 338 -33.49 14.31 10.63
CA HIS A 338 -34.42 14.66 11.70
C HIS A 338 -35.62 13.72 11.65
N ASP A 339 -35.96 13.14 12.81
CA ASP A 339 -37.03 12.14 12.94
C ASP A 339 -36.90 10.99 11.93
N LEU A 340 -35.66 10.58 11.65
CA LEU A 340 -35.27 9.55 10.67
C LEU A 340 -35.53 9.92 9.20
N GLU A 341 -35.91 11.16 8.92
CA GLU A 341 -36.13 11.71 7.58
C GLU A 341 -35.02 12.67 7.14
N LEU A 342 -34.88 12.85 5.82
CA LEU A 342 -33.89 13.73 5.22
C LEU A 342 -34.51 15.12 4.97
N VAL A 343 -34.10 16.12 5.76
CA VAL A 343 -34.67 17.47 5.72
C VAL A 343 -33.66 18.46 5.10
N PRO A 344 -34.02 19.22 4.05
CA PRO A 344 -33.11 20.20 3.45
C PRO A 344 -32.73 21.32 4.42
N VAL A 345 -31.45 21.67 4.45
CA VAL A 345 -30.94 22.82 5.21
C VAL A 345 -31.00 24.07 4.34
N GLU A 346 -31.55 25.16 4.88
CA GLU A 346 -31.57 26.44 4.19
C GLU A 346 -30.16 26.95 3.90
N LYS A 347 -29.94 27.53 2.71
CA LYS A 347 -28.61 28.00 2.26
C LYS A 347 -27.86 28.91 3.24
N ARG A 348 -28.57 29.71 4.05
CA ARG A 348 -27.95 30.59 5.05
C ARG A 348 -27.30 29.83 6.22
N TRP A 349 -27.73 28.58 6.44
CA TRP A 349 -27.26 27.70 7.50
C TRP A 349 -26.31 26.62 7.00
N HIS A 350 -25.95 26.61 5.71
CA HIS A 350 -24.93 25.69 5.20
C HIS A 350 -23.62 25.85 5.96
N GLY A 351 -23.00 24.73 6.31
CA GLY A 351 -21.81 24.68 7.15
C GLY A 351 -22.06 24.81 8.66
N HIS A 352 -23.31 24.87 9.11
CA HIS A 352 -23.67 24.93 10.53
C HIS A 352 -24.19 23.57 11.01
N PHE A 353 -23.30 22.79 11.63
CA PHE A 353 -23.59 21.44 12.09
C PHE A 353 -23.91 21.41 13.58
N TYR A 354 -24.74 20.48 14.01
CA TYR A 354 -25.02 20.22 15.43
C TYR A 354 -24.47 18.85 15.83
N SER A 355 -23.72 18.81 16.93
CA SER A 355 -23.06 17.59 17.45
C SER A 355 -24.00 16.41 17.73
N GLY A 356 -25.29 16.68 17.94
CA GLY A 356 -26.33 15.68 18.17
C GLY A 356 -27.05 15.20 16.90
N ASN A 357 -26.68 15.68 15.71
CA ASN A 357 -27.35 15.35 14.46
C ASN A 357 -26.40 14.64 13.48
N CYS A 358 -26.98 14.07 12.42
CA CYS A 358 -26.27 13.62 11.22
C CYS A 358 -26.66 14.47 10.03
N TYR A 359 -25.73 14.69 9.09
CA TYR A 359 -25.95 15.51 7.91
C TYR A 359 -25.45 14.79 6.66
N LEU A 360 -26.13 15.04 5.54
CA LEU A 360 -25.68 14.70 4.21
C LEU A 360 -25.30 15.99 3.49
N VAL A 361 -24.09 16.05 2.93
CA VAL A 361 -23.63 17.18 2.10
C VAL A 361 -23.25 16.63 0.73
N LEU A 362 -24.03 16.97 -0.29
CA LEU A 362 -23.72 16.66 -1.67
C LEU A 362 -22.95 17.83 -2.28
N TYR A 363 -21.74 17.55 -2.73
CA TYR A 363 -20.87 18.49 -3.41
C TYR A 363 -20.74 18.11 -4.88
N THR A 364 -21.02 19.06 -5.77
CA THR A 364 -20.95 18.87 -7.22
C THR A 364 -19.88 19.78 -7.82
N TYR A 365 -18.92 19.19 -8.52
CA TYR A 365 -17.81 19.89 -9.17
C TYR A 365 -17.65 19.46 -10.62
N THR A 366 -17.00 20.29 -11.43
CA THR A 366 -16.83 20.04 -12.87
C THR A 366 -15.37 19.77 -13.21
N VAL A 367 -15.13 18.65 -13.91
CA VAL A 367 -13.82 18.27 -14.42
C VAL A 367 -13.94 18.01 -15.91
N SER A 368 -13.18 18.74 -16.73
CA SER A 368 -13.22 18.57 -18.20
C SER A 368 -14.64 18.54 -18.79
N ASN A 369 -15.52 19.44 -18.31
CA ASN A 369 -16.94 19.53 -18.66
C ASN A 369 -17.82 18.32 -18.27
N LYS A 370 -17.36 17.45 -17.38
CA LYS A 370 -18.17 16.41 -16.75
C LYS A 370 -18.44 16.77 -15.29
N LEU A 371 -19.66 16.51 -14.84
CA LEU A 371 -20.04 16.66 -13.45
C LEU A 371 -19.55 15.45 -12.66
N HIS A 372 -19.04 15.73 -11.47
CA HIS A 372 -18.63 14.74 -10.49
C HIS A 372 -19.25 15.10 -9.14
N HIS A 373 -19.52 14.09 -8.33
CA HIS A 373 -20.25 14.24 -7.09
C HIS A 373 -19.49 13.61 -5.92
N ILE A 374 -19.47 14.29 -4.77
CA ILE A 374 -19.01 13.75 -3.49
C ILE A 374 -20.16 13.89 -2.49
N LEU A 375 -20.51 12.80 -1.83
CA LEU A 375 -21.53 12.76 -0.79
C LEU A 375 -20.85 12.58 0.58
N TYR A 376 -20.74 13.65 1.35
CA TYR A 376 -20.28 13.58 2.74
C TYR A 376 -21.42 13.17 3.67
N ILE A 377 -21.15 12.17 4.51
CA ILE A 377 -22.04 11.68 5.56
C ILE A 377 -21.40 12.10 6.89
N TRP A 378 -21.77 13.27 7.39
CA TRP A 378 -21.21 13.81 8.62
C TRP A 378 -22.00 13.33 9.83
N GLN A 379 -21.30 12.75 10.80
CA GLN A 379 -21.88 12.13 11.99
C GLN A 379 -21.42 12.88 13.25
N GLY A 380 -22.37 13.56 13.91
CA GLY A 380 -22.13 14.21 15.19
C GLY A 380 -21.77 13.20 16.29
N ASN A 381 -20.86 13.57 17.20
CA ASN A 381 -20.41 12.67 18.26
C ASN A 381 -21.46 12.40 19.35
N ARG A 382 -22.58 13.13 19.36
CA ARG A 382 -23.75 12.92 20.22
C ARG A 382 -24.99 12.50 19.43
N ALA A 383 -24.85 12.19 18.14
CA ALA A 383 -25.97 11.74 17.33
C ALA A 383 -26.53 10.42 17.83
N SER A 384 -27.85 10.26 17.74
CA SER A 384 -28.49 9.02 18.16
C SER A 384 -28.14 7.87 17.20
N GLN A 385 -28.16 6.64 17.70
CA GLN A 385 -27.95 5.47 16.83
C GLN A 385 -29.01 5.37 15.72
N GLY A 386 -30.23 5.87 15.98
CA GLY A 386 -31.29 5.98 14.99
C GLY A 386 -30.89 6.92 13.84
N ASP A 387 -30.42 8.12 14.16
CA ASP A 387 -29.99 9.12 13.16
C ASP A 387 -28.77 8.66 12.37
N ILE A 388 -27.80 8.00 13.03
CA ILE A 388 -26.64 7.41 12.36
C ILE A 388 -27.11 6.36 11.34
N THR A 389 -28.03 5.49 11.73
CA THR A 389 -28.57 4.44 10.84
C THR A 389 -29.38 5.04 9.70
N ALA A 390 -30.22 6.04 9.98
CA ALA A 390 -30.98 6.77 8.98
C ALA A 390 -30.06 7.51 8.00
N SER A 391 -28.99 8.16 8.48
CA SER A 391 -28.01 8.84 7.61
C SER A 391 -27.37 7.90 6.58
N ALA A 392 -27.00 6.69 7.00
CA ALA A 392 -26.42 5.68 6.11
C ALA A 392 -27.45 5.20 5.08
N TYR A 393 -28.70 4.97 5.48
CA TYR A 393 -29.77 4.56 4.57
C TYR A 393 -30.11 5.66 3.55
N GLN A 394 -30.25 6.90 4.02
CA GLN A 394 -30.55 8.06 3.16
C GLN A 394 -29.39 8.34 2.19
N ALA A 395 -28.14 8.14 2.62
CA ALA A 395 -26.98 8.27 1.74
C ALA A 395 -27.02 7.28 0.57
N VAL A 396 -27.41 6.02 0.81
CA VAL A 396 -27.60 5.02 -0.26
C VAL A 396 -28.73 5.43 -1.21
N SER A 397 -29.85 5.95 -0.67
CA SER A 397 -30.97 6.41 -1.52
C SER A 397 -30.57 7.59 -2.39
N LEU A 398 -29.86 8.57 -1.83
CA LEU A 398 -29.37 9.73 -2.58
C LEU A 398 -28.35 9.32 -3.63
N ASP A 399 -27.40 8.45 -3.28
CA ASP A 399 -26.41 7.90 -4.20
C ASP A 399 -27.04 7.22 -5.43
N GLN A 400 -28.12 6.46 -5.22
CA GLN A 400 -28.87 5.82 -6.31
C GLN A 400 -29.55 6.83 -7.24
N GLN A 401 -29.99 7.99 -6.74
CA GLN A 401 -30.57 9.06 -7.57
C GLN A 401 -29.54 9.65 -8.54
N TYR A 402 -28.26 9.59 -8.17
CA TYR A 402 -27.12 9.99 -8.99
C TYR A 402 -26.44 8.79 -9.66
N ASN A 403 -27.20 7.76 -10.03
CA ASN A 403 -26.74 6.55 -10.73
C ASN A 403 -25.60 5.79 -10.03
N GLY A 404 -25.43 5.97 -8.72
CA GLY A 404 -24.30 5.41 -7.99
C GLY A 404 -22.95 6.04 -8.36
N GLU A 405 -22.90 7.19 -9.00
CA GLU A 405 -21.65 7.89 -9.33
C GLU A 405 -20.97 8.61 -8.15
N PRO A 406 -21.69 9.10 -7.10
CA PRO A 406 -21.04 9.83 -6.02
C PRO A 406 -20.00 8.99 -5.26
N VAL A 407 -18.87 9.65 -4.97
CA VAL A 407 -17.92 9.17 -3.95
C VAL A 407 -18.53 9.45 -2.58
N GLN A 408 -18.76 8.42 -1.78
CA GLN A 408 -19.35 8.58 -0.45
C GLN A 408 -18.24 8.71 0.59
N VAL A 409 -18.32 9.69 1.48
CA VAL A 409 -17.31 9.94 2.50
C VAL A 409 -17.97 9.95 3.87
N ARG A 410 -17.71 8.91 4.67
CA ARG A 410 -18.12 8.88 6.07
C ARG A 410 -17.18 9.73 6.90
N VAL A 411 -17.72 10.77 7.54
CA VAL A 411 -16.99 11.73 8.36
C VAL A 411 -17.53 11.72 9.78
N THR A 412 -16.65 11.56 10.76
CA THR A 412 -17.00 11.74 12.17
C THR A 412 -16.63 13.14 12.63
N MET A 413 -17.45 13.74 13.50
CA MET A 413 -17.16 15.04 14.10
C MET A 413 -15.74 15.08 14.68
N GLY A 414 -14.95 16.06 14.26
CA GLY A 414 -13.55 16.22 14.67
C GLY A 414 -12.53 15.70 13.67
N ASN A 415 -12.95 14.83 12.74
CA ASN A 415 -12.13 14.22 11.69
C ASN A 415 -12.56 14.66 10.29
N GLU A 416 -13.00 15.91 10.14
CA GLU A 416 -13.40 16.48 8.85
C GLU A 416 -12.21 16.50 7.86
N PRO A 417 -12.33 15.89 6.66
CA PRO A 417 -11.26 15.90 5.67
C PRO A 417 -11.04 17.30 5.11
N GLN A 418 -9.81 17.57 4.66
CA GLN A 418 -9.38 18.89 4.19
C GLN A 418 -10.30 19.48 3.11
N HIS A 419 -10.70 18.65 2.14
CA HIS A 419 -11.64 19.08 1.10
C HIS A 419 -13.00 19.54 1.65
N MET A 420 -13.56 18.84 2.67
CA MET A 420 -14.82 19.24 3.29
C MET A 420 -14.69 20.61 3.99
N LEU A 421 -13.56 20.88 4.63
CA LEU A 421 -13.30 22.18 5.27
C LEU A 421 -13.21 23.31 4.22
N ALA A 422 -12.57 23.04 3.08
CA ALA A 422 -12.44 24.00 1.99
C ALA A 422 -13.78 24.40 1.37
N ILE A 423 -14.73 23.47 1.24
CA ILE A 423 -16.10 23.74 0.74
C ILE A 423 -16.78 24.89 1.50
N PHE A 424 -16.58 24.95 2.82
CA PHE A 424 -17.19 25.97 3.66
C PHE A 424 -16.30 27.21 3.85
N ASN A 425 -15.08 27.23 3.31
CA ASN A 425 -14.17 28.37 3.27
C ASN A 425 -14.08 29.12 4.63
N GLY A 426 -13.71 28.37 5.68
CA GLY A 426 -13.60 28.87 7.06
C GLY A 426 -14.91 29.10 7.80
N LYS A 427 -16.07 28.79 7.20
CA LYS A 427 -17.41 28.99 7.80
C LYS A 427 -18.02 27.73 8.42
N LEU A 428 -17.28 26.63 8.50
CA LEU A 428 -17.76 25.43 9.19
C LEU A 428 -17.81 25.69 10.71
N VAL A 429 -19.02 25.61 11.27
CA VAL A 429 -19.29 25.78 12.70
C VAL A 429 -20.04 24.57 13.23
N VAL A 430 -19.51 23.93 14.27
CA VAL A 430 -20.17 22.83 14.98
C VAL A 430 -20.71 23.32 16.32
N PHE A 431 -22.02 23.25 16.52
CA PHE A 431 -22.72 23.61 17.75
C PHE A 431 -22.91 22.39 18.66
N GLU A 432 -22.98 22.63 19.96
CA GLU A 432 -23.33 21.60 20.94
C GLU A 432 -24.86 21.38 20.97
N GLY A 433 -25.29 20.12 21.11
CA GLY A 433 -26.71 19.74 21.17
C GLY A 433 -27.30 19.33 19.82
N THR A 434 -28.64 19.33 19.73
CA THR A 434 -29.45 19.01 18.54
C THR A 434 -30.19 20.26 18.06
N SER A 435 -30.41 20.40 16.74
CA SER A 435 -31.25 21.47 16.20
C SER A 435 -31.91 21.07 14.90
N THR A 436 -33.12 21.56 14.67
CA THR A 436 -33.97 21.16 13.53
C THR A 436 -34.22 22.29 12.55
N SER A 437 -33.74 23.51 12.86
CA SER A 437 -33.95 24.75 12.10
C SER A 437 -35.27 24.81 11.31
N ALA A 438 -36.39 24.81 12.04
CA ALA A 438 -37.65 25.41 11.59
C ALA A 438 -38.41 26.11 12.72
N ASP A 439 -38.39 25.60 13.97
CA ASP A 439 -38.96 26.32 15.13
C ASP A 439 -38.19 25.95 16.42
N ASN A 440 -37.41 26.90 16.94
CA ASN A 440 -36.72 26.77 18.23
C ASN A 440 -37.74 26.70 19.38
N VAL A 441 -37.77 25.59 20.12
CA VAL A 441 -38.49 25.52 21.41
C VAL A 441 -37.55 25.73 22.61
N GLU A 442 -36.22 25.65 22.45
CA GLU A 442 -35.28 26.00 23.52
C GLU A 442 -34.52 27.31 23.25
N PRO A 443 -34.49 28.26 24.21
CA PRO A 443 -33.70 29.47 24.06
C PRO A 443 -32.21 29.10 24.05
N ALA A 444 -31.49 29.61 23.05
CA ALA A 444 -30.05 29.43 22.97
C ALA A 444 -29.38 29.85 24.30
N PRO A 445 -28.37 29.09 24.80
CA PRO A 445 -27.69 29.40 26.05
C PRO A 445 -27.24 30.87 26.10
N PRO A 446 -27.38 31.55 27.25
CA PRO A 446 -26.99 32.95 27.40
C PRO A 446 -25.48 33.17 27.21
N VAL A 447 -24.69 32.11 27.41
CA VAL A 447 -23.25 32.08 27.17
C VAL A 447 -22.93 30.91 26.23
N ARG A 448 -22.24 31.19 25.13
CA ARG A 448 -21.71 30.18 24.20
C ARG A 448 -20.24 30.45 23.95
N PHE A 449 -19.45 29.40 23.88
CA PHE A 449 -18.00 29.51 23.73
C PHE A 449 -17.53 28.63 22.58
N PHE A 450 -16.71 29.19 21.70
CA PHE A 450 -16.28 28.53 20.47
C PHE A 450 -14.76 28.53 20.38
N GLN A 451 -14.19 27.40 20.01
CA GLN A 451 -12.78 27.25 19.66
C GLN A 451 -12.64 27.26 18.13
N ILE A 452 -11.76 28.10 17.62
CA ILE A 452 -11.41 28.22 16.21
C ILE A 452 -9.98 27.71 16.07
N ARG A 453 -9.82 26.65 15.28
CA ARG A 453 -8.54 25.97 15.04
C ARG A 453 -8.29 25.81 13.55
N GLY A 454 -7.09 26.15 13.10
CA GLY A 454 -6.69 26.04 11.71
C GLY A 454 -5.25 26.48 11.46
N LYS A 455 -4.82 26.40 10.20
CA LYS A 455 -3.58 27.01 9.70
C LYS A 455 -3.84 27.99 8.55
N ASN A 456 -4.98 27.88 7.87
CA ASN A 456 -5.44 28.75 6.78
C ASN A 456 -6.96 28.61 6.55
N ASP A 457 -7.51 29.40 5.63
CA ASP A 457 -8.95 29.42 5.32
C ASP A 457 -9.51 28.06 4.85
N PHE A 458 -8.66 27.20 4.29
CA PHE A 458 -9.03 25.88 3.75
C PHE A 458 -9.00 24.75 4.80
N ASN A 459 -8.55 25.02 6.03
CA ASN A 459 -8.50 24.01 7.10
C ASN A 459 -8.91 24.56 8.48
N THR A 460 -9.54 25.74 8.51
CA THR A 460 -10.05 26.31 9.75
C THR A 460 -11.43 25.75 10.07
N LYS A 461 -11.62 25.31 11.31
CA LYS A 461 -12.91 24.84 11.84
C LYS A 461 -13.24 25.48 13.17
N THR A 462 -14.53 25.68 13.40
CA THR A 462 -15.06 26.24 14.64
C THR A 462 -15.91 25.21 15.36
N VAL A 463 -15.67 25.00 16.65
CA VAL A 463 -16.41 24.04 17.47
C VAL A 463 -16.86 24.71 18.77
N GLU A 464 -18.13 24.55 19.12
CA GLU A 464 -18.67 24.96 20.43
C GLU A 464 -18.07 24.07 21.52
N VAL A 465 -17.55 24.70 22.57
CA VAL A 465 -16.87 24.07 23.70
C VAL A 465 -17.50 24.55 25.01
N PRO A 466 -17.37 23.78 26.11
CA PRO A 466 -17.88 24.22 27.41
C PRO A 466 -17.31 25.60 27.79
N ALA A 467 -18.17 26.53 28.20
CA ALA A 467 -17.81 27.89 28.60
C ALA A 467 -17.10 27.93 29.96
N ARG A 468 -15.87 27.41 30.00
CA ARG A 468 -15.00 27.36 31.18
C ARG A 468 -13.56 27.67 30.79
N SER A 469 -12.80 28.24 31.72
CA SER A 469 -11.39 28.58 31.49
C SER A 469 -10.53 27.41 31.01
N ALA A 470 -10.79 26.19 31.50
CA ALA A 470 -10.05 24.99 31.10
C ALA A 470 -10.20 24.59 29.62
N SER A 471 -11.17 25.17 28.90
CA SER A 471 -11.35 24.93 27.46
C SER A 471 -10.40 25.76 26.60
N LEU A 472 -9.75 26.80 27.16
CA LEU A 472 -8.81 27.65 26.43
C LEU A 472 -7.55 26.89 25.99
N ASN A 473 -6.95 27.37 24.89
CA ASN A 473 -5.68 26.88 24.37
C ASN A 473 -4.87 28.03 23.77
N SER A 474 -3.65 28.25 24.24
CA SER A 474 -2.79 29.35 23.75
C SER A 474 -2.45 29.25 22.25
N ASN A 475 -2.66 28.11 21.60
CA ASN A 475 -2.38 27.93 20.17
C ASN A 475 -3.56 28.31 19.26
N ASP A 476 -4.74 28.62 19.80
CA ASP A 476 -5.98 28.77 19.04
C ASP A 476 -6.65 30.13 19.30
N VAL A 477 -7.72 30.42 18.56
CA VAL A 477 -8.59 31.60 18.78
C VAL A 477 -9.91 31.14 19.36
N PHE A 478 -10.51 31.93 20.25
CA PHE A 478 -11.80 31.62 20.85
C PHE A 478 -12.79 32.77 20.73
N VAL A 479 -14.07 32.43 20.56
CA VAL A 479 -15.17 33.41 20.58
C VAL A 479 -16.11 33.09 21.73
N LEU A 480 -16.24 34.03 22.67
CA LEU A 480 -17.17 33.94 23.80
C LEU A 480 -18.33 34.90 23.61
N LYS A 481 -19.49 34.36 23.26
CA LYS A 481 -20.75 35.09 23.17
C LYS A 481 -21.39 35.14 24.56
N THR A 482 -21.74 36.33 25.03
CA THR A 482 -22.51 36.56 26.25
C THR A 482 -23.79 37.36 25.93
N SER A 483 -24.62 37.64 26.93
CA SER A 483 -25.78 38.53 26.79
C SER A 483 -25.40 39.95 26.36
N ASP A 484 -24.24 40.43 26.80
CA ASP A 484 -23.85 41.84 26.77
C ASP A 484 -22.85 42.14 25.65
N CYS A 485 -21.88 41.25 25.43
CA CYS A 485 -20.82 41.44 24.44
C CYS A 485 -20.33 40.11 23.83
N CYS A 486 -19.52 40.21 22.79
CA CYS A 486 -18.85 39.09 22.16
C CYS A 486 -17.33 39.26 22.29
N PHE A 487 -16.64 38.39 23.05
CA PHE A 487 -15.19 38.45 23.18
C PHE A 487 -14.52 37.59 22.11
N LEU A 488 -13.49 38.13 21.45
CA LEU A 488 -12.56 37.38 20.60
C LEU A 488 -11.25 37.26 21.35
N TRP A 489 -11.00 36.09 21.94
CA TRP A 489 -9.78 35.80 22.68
C TRP A 489 -8.72 35.22 21.75
N TYR A 490 -7.55 35.85 21.68
CA TYR A 490 -6.44 35.47 20.83
C TYR A 490 -5.30 34.86 21.66
N GLY A 491 -5.09 33.56 21.50
CA GLY A 491 -3.95 32.87 22.08
C GLY A 491 -2.62 33.38 21.50
N LYS A 492 -1.52 33.31 22.25
CA LYS A 492 -0.20 33.77 21.81
C LYS A 492 0.33 33.02 20.58
N GLY A 493 -0.10 31.79 20.37
CA GLY A 493 0.30 30.91 19.28
C GLY A 493 -0.66 30.88 18.09
N CYS A 494 -1.77 31.65 18.11
CA CYS A 494 -2.72 31.66 17.00
C CYS A 494 -2.15 32.32 15.74
N SER A 495 -2.60 31.84 14.58
CA SER A 495 -2.30 32.35 13.24
C SER A 495 -3.16 33.56 12.87
N GLY A 496 -2.78 34.28 11.81
CA GLY A 496 -3.58 35.39 11.26
C GLY A 496 -4.93 34.91 10.71
N ASP A 497 -4.93 33.76 10.05
CA ASP A 497 -6.11 33.18 9.39
C ASP A 497 -7.17 32.74 10.42
N GLU A 498 -6.75 32.13 11.54
CA GLU A 498 -7.67 31.81 12.65
C GLU A 498 -8.34 33.06 13.24
N ARG A 499 -7.66 34.22 13.24
CA ARG A 499 -8.25 35.48 13.72
C ARG A 499 -9.30 36.01 12.75
N GLU A 500 -9.07 35.87 11.45
CA GLU A 500 -10.04 36.31 10.44
C GLU A 500 -11.28 35.42 10.45
N ALA A 501 -11.09 34.10 10.50
CA ALA A 501 -12.17 33.13 10.69
C ALA A 501 -12.99 33.43 11.95
N ALA A 502 -12.34 33.74 13.08
CA ALA A 502 -13.03 34.10 14.31
C ALA A 502 -13.89 35.36 14.18
N LYS A 503 -13.48 36.37 13.39
CA LYS A 503 -14.31 37.54 13.09
C LYS A 503 -15.53 37.17 12.25
N CYS A 504 -15.34 36.34 11.23
CA CYS A 504 -16.44 35.83 10.40
C CYS A 504 -17.47 35.09 11.26
N VAL A 505 -17.03 34.15 12.09
CA VAL A 505 -17.87 33.41 13.04
C VAL A 505 -18.58 34.37 13.99
N ALA A 506 -17.85 35.29 14.63
CA ALA A 506 -18.41 36.26 15.58
C ALA A 506 -19.52 37.12 14.96
N ASN A 507 -19.40 37.48 13.69
CA ASN A 507 -20.42 38.22 12.94
C ASN A 507 -21.67 37.37 12.67
N THR A 508 -21.51 36.08 12.41
CA THR A 508 -22.62 35.14 12.20
C THR A 508 -23.38 34.86 13.50
N ILE A 509 -22.67 34.60 14.60
CA ILE A 509 -23.29 34.15 15.86
C ILE A 509 -23.75 35.28 16.79
N SER A 510 -23.25 36.52 16.59
CA SER A 510 -23.54 37.65 17.47
C SER A 510 -23.62 38.99 16.75
N LYS A 511 -24.74 39.68 16.95
CA LYS A 511 -24.94 41.09 16.53
C LYS A 511 -24.37 42.09 17.54
N ARG A 512 -23.85 41.64 18.68
CA ARG A 512 -23.26 42.51 19.72
C ARG A 512 -21.92 43.09 19.29
N ASP A 513 -21.45 44.05 20.08
CA ASP A 513 -20.10 44.60 19.96
C ASP A 513 -19.05 43.51 20.22
N LYS A 514 -18.00 43.54 19.40
CA LYS A 514 -16.89 42.61 19.42
C LYS A 514 -15.73 43.22 20.18
N GLN A 515 -15.32 42.59 21.29
CA GLN A 515 -14.16 43.00 22.06
C GLN A 515 -13.00 42.05 21.81
N ASN A 516 -11.90 42.58 21.30
CA ASN A 516 -10.65 41.85 21.17
C ASN A 516 -10.00 41.67 22.54
N VAL A 517 -9.61 40.45 22.86
CA VAL A 517 -8.94 40.08 24.10
C VAL A 517 -7.67 39.32 23.73
N TYR A 518 -6.51 39.78 24.20
CA TYR A 518 -5.24 39.10 23.97
C TYR A 518 -4.85 38.28 25.19
N GLU A 519 -4.32 37.08 24.98
CA GLU A 519 -3.87 36.21 26.08
C GLU A 519 -2.91 36.95 27.03
N GLY A 520 -3.25 36.96 28.32
CA GLY A 520 -2.56 37.68 29.39
C GLY A 520 -3.05 39.11 29.62
N GLN A 521 -3.98 39.62 28.81
CA GLN A 521 -4.61 40.94 28.94
C GLN A 521 -6.14 40.83 29.08
N GLU A 522 -6.63 39.73 29.66
CA GLU A 522 -8.06 39.47 29.76
C GLU A 522 -8.75 40.36 30.82
N PRO A 523 -9.88 41.02 30.48
CA PRO A 523 -10.64 41.79 31.45
C PRO A 523 -11.31 40.87 32.49
N ALA A 524 -11.61 41.40 33.68
CA ALA A 524 -12.26 40.62 34.73
C ALA A 524 -13.64 40.06 34.29
N SER A 525 -14.39 40.82 33.49
CA SER A 525 -15.68 40.39 32.93
C SER A 525 -15.57 39.11 32.09
N PHE A 526 -14.50 38.98 31.30
CA PHE A 526 -14.25 37.76 30.51
C PHE A 526 -14.10 36.53 31.41
N TRP A 527 -13.31 36.64 32.49
CA TRP A 527 -13.13 35.52 33.42
C TRP A 527 -14.41 35.17 34.18
N VAL A 528 -15.20 36.17 34.57
CA VAL A 528 -16.50 35.95 35.23
C VAL A 528 -17.44 35.16 34.30
N SER A 529 -17.48 35.50 33.02
CA SER A 529 -18.29 34.78 32.03
C SER A 529 -17.87 33.32 31.79
N LEU A 530 -16.62 32.94 32.13
CA LEU A 530 -16.11 31.57 32.07
C LEU A 530 -16.14 30.83 33.42
N GLY A 531 -16.81 31.39 34.44
CA GLY A 531 -16.88 30.79 35.78
C GLY A 531 -15.60 30.96 36.62
N GLY A 532 -14.76 31.94 36.28
CA GLY A 532 -13.51 32.25 36.98
C GLY A 532 -12.26 31.77 36.24
N LYS A 533 -11.12 32.36 36.58
CA LYS A 533 -9.82 32.03 35.97
C LYS A 533 -9.31 30.70 36.51
N ALA A 534 -8.93 29.79 35.61
CA ALA A 534 -8.34 28.50 35.93
C ALA A 534 -7.20 28.17 34.94
N PRO A 535 -6.33 27.18 35.24
CA PRO A 535 -5.32 26.71 34.30
C PRO A 535 -5.93 26.20 32.99
N TYR A 536 -5.21 26.40 31.90
CA TYR A 536 -5.57 25.94 30.55
C TYR A 536 -4.31 25.56 29.76
N ALA A 537 -4.48 24.95 28.58
CA ALA A 537 -3.35 24.45 27.80
C ALA A 537 -2.56 25.60 27.15
N ASP A 538 -1.28 25.73 27.49
CA ASP A 538 -0.40 26.81 27.01
C ASP A 538 0.90 26.31 26.34
N SER A 539 1.04 24.99 26.20
CA SER A 539 2.20 24.38 25.55
C SER A 539 2.23 24.71 24.06
N LYS A 540 3.42 25.00 23.52
CA LYS A 540 3.59 25.23 22.08
C LYS A 540 3.23 23.98 21.30
N ARG A 541 2.38 24.14 20.28
CA ARG A 541 2.08 23.08 19.32
C ARG A 541 3.39 22.60 18.66
N LEU A 542 3.79 21.36 18.94
CA LEU A 542 4.87 20.70 18.20
C LEU A 542 4.42 20.57 16.74
N GLN A 543 5.27 20.99 15.81
CA GLN A 543 5.04 20.65 14.40
C GLN A 543 5.11 19.12 14.31
N GLN A 544 4.00 18.48 13.98
CA GLN A 544 4.00 17.07 13.62
C GLN A 544 4.96 16.93 12.43
N GLU A 545 6.04 16.18 12.63
CA GLU A 545 6.81 15.68 11.51
C GLU A 545 5.84 14.83 10.67
N HIS A 546 5.66 15.19 9.41
CA HIS A 546 4.94 14.34 8.48
C HIS A 546 5.78 13.07 8.32
N GLU A 547 5.45 12.04 9.08
CA GLU A 547 5.95 10.70 8.77
C GLU A 547 5.51 10.40 7.33
N THR A 548 6.47 10.06 6.48
CA THR A 548 6.17 9.57 5.14
C THR A 548 5.48 8.21 5.28
N VAL A 549 4.18 8.21 5.48
CA VAL A 549 3.39 6.98 5.53
C VAL A 549 3.17 6.49 4.11
N VAL A 550 3.59 5.25 3.87
CA VAL A 550 3.42 4.58 2.57
C VAL A 550 1.99 4.04 2.52
N PRO A 551 1.21 4.34 1.47
CA PRO A 551 -0.13 3.78 1.33
C PRO A 551 -0.08 2.26 1.24
N ARG A 552 -1.09 1.58 1.77
CA ARG A 552 -1.19 0.11 1.82
C ARG A 552 -2.50 -0.33 1.19
N LEU A 553 -2.44 -1.19 0.20
CA LEU A 553 -3.61 -1.77 -0.45
C LEU A 553 -3.91 -3.14 0.15
N PHE A 554 -5.18 -3.43 0.37
CA PHE A 554 -5.67 -4.71 0.84
C PHE A 554 -6.83 -5.15 -0.04
N GLU A 555 -6.89 -6.44 -0.33
CA GLU A 555 -8.07 -7.10 -0.88
C GLU A 555 -8.95 -7.56 0.29
N CYS A 556 -10.24 -7.22 0.25
CA CYS A 556 -11.22 -7.50 1.29
C CYS A 556 -12.16 -8.62 0.82
N SER A 557 -12.04 -9.84 1.35
CA SER A 557 -12.87 -10.97 0.90
C SER A 557 -13.56 -11.70 2.04
N ASN A 558 -14.80 -12.16 1.80
CA ASN A 558 -15.58 -12.98 2.73
C ASN A 558 -15.76 -14.45 2.29
N GLN A 559 -15.09 -14.88 1.21
CA GLN A 559 -15.25 -16.20 0.58
C GLN A 559 -15.00 -17.39 1.53
N THR A 560 -14.26 -17.20 2.63
CA THR A 560 -13.99 -18.26 3.62
C THR A 560 -15.06 -18.39 4.72
N GLY A 561 -16.14 -17.60 4.65
CA GLY A 561 -17.14 -17.48 5.72
C GLY A 561 -16.70 -16.61 6.90
N ARG A 562 -15.42 -16.18 6.92
CA ARG A 562 -14.88 -15.11 7.77
C ARG A 562 -14.26 -14.05 6.86
N PHE A 563 -14.38 -12.80 7.26
CA PHE A 563 -13.77 -11.69 6.54
C PHE A 563 -12.25 -11.71 6.73
N VAL A 564 -11.50 -11.58 5.63
CA VAL A 564 -10.03 -11.54 5.64
C VAL A 564 -9.55 -10.40 4.73
N ALA A 565 -8.76 -9.48 5.28
CA ALA A 565 -8.02 -8.48 4.50
C ALA A 565 -6.61 -9.01 4.18
N THR A 566 -6.27 -9.11 2.90
CA THR A 566 -4.95 -9.55 2.44
C THR A 566 -4.20 -8.39 1.83
N GLU A 567 -3.04 -8.03 2.38
CA GLU A 567 -2.22 -6.93 1.86
C GLU A 567 -1.64 -7.25 0.48
N ILE A 568 -1.74 -6.29 -0.44
CA ILE A 568 -1.10 -6.27 -1.75
C ILE A 568 0.06 -5.27 -1.68
N VAL A 569 1.27 -5.80 -1.81
CA VAL A 569 2.51 -5.02 -1.79
C VAL A 569 2.89 -4.54 -3.20
N ASP A 570 3.49 -3.35 -3.30
CA ASP A 570 3.91 -2.73 -4.57
C ASP A 570 2.80 -2.66 -5.62
N PHE A 571 1.59 -2.28 -5.18
CA PHE A 571 0.37 -2.30 -5.97
C PHE A 571 0.37 -1.29 -7.14
N SER A 572 -0.45 -1.62 -8.14
CA SER A 572 -0.74 -0.87 -9.35
C SER A 572 -2.24 -0.92 -9.66
N GLN A 573 -2.73 -0.16 -10.66
CA GLN A 573 -4.14 -0.20 -11.04
C GLN A 573 -4.58 -1.62 -11.47
N ALA A 574 -3.65 -2.43 -11.98
CA ALA A 574 -3.91 -3.81 -12.39
C ALA A 574 -4.20 -4.75 -11.20
N ASP A 575 -3.98 -4.32 -9.97
CA ASP A 575 -4.24 -5.08 -8.75
C ASP A 575 -5.63 -4.77 -8.16
N LEU A 576 -6.38 -3.83 -8.75
CA LEU A 576 -7.80 -3.62 -8.43
C LEU A 576 -8.63 -4.68 -9.16
N ASP A 577 -9.13 -5.67 -8.41
CA ASP A 577 -9.97 -6.75 -8.92
C ASP A 577 -11.43 -6.28 -9.00
N ASP A 578 -11.98 -6.22 -10.21
CA ASP A 578 -13.34 -5.73 -10.45
C ASP A 578 -14.43 -6.62 -9.87
N GLU A 579 -14.10 -7.82 -9.39
CA GLU A 579 -15.01 -8.75 -8.71
C GLU A 579 -14.92 -8.67 -7.17
N ASP A 580 -14.12 -7.77 -6.60
CA ASP A 580 -13.90 -7.67 -5.14
C ASP A 580 -13.98 -6.22 -4.62
N VAL A 581 -13.94 -6.08 -3.29
CA VAL A 581 -13.75 -4.80 -2.60
C VAL A 581 -12.28 -4.65 -2.19
N MET A 582 -11.69 -3.49 -2.46
CA MET A 582 -10.30 -3.19 -2.12
C MET A 582 -10.26 -2.08 -1.05
N LEU A 583 -9.39 -2.22 -0.06
CA LEU A 583 -9.15 -1.22 0.98
C LEU A 583 -7.76 -0.59 0.77
N LEU A 584 -7.71 0.70 0.47
CA LEU A 584 -6.46 1.46 0.38
C LEU A 584 -6.33 2.37 1.61
N ASP A 585 -5.40 2.05 2.50
CA ASP A 585 -5.10 2.83 3.70
C ASP A 585 -3.98 3.84 3.41
N THR A 586 -4.29 5.12 3.57
CA THR A 586 -3.36 6.25 3.36
C THR A 586 -3.02 6.97 4.66
N TRP A 587 -3.26 6.31 5.81
CA TRP A 587 -3.12 6.81 7.18
C TRP A 587 -4.17 7.85 7.61
N GLU A 588 -4.28 8.93 6.86
CA GLU A 588 -5.21 10.04 7.17
C GLU A 588 -6.64 9.72 6.74
N GLN A 589 -6.80 8.81 5.78
CA GLN A 589 -8.09 8.35 5.27
C GLN A 589 -7.97 6.93 4.70
N ILE A 590 -9.08 6.19 4.74
CA ILE A 590 -9.21 4.87 4.13
C ILE A 590 -10.11 4.98 2.91
N PHE A 591 -9.69 4.43 1.78
CA PHE A 591 -10.55 4.23 0.62
C PHE A 591 -11.05 2.79 0.58
N LEU A 592 -12.33 2.62 0.29
CA LEU A 592 -12.97 1.38 -0.09
C LEU A 592 -13.31 1.47 -1.57
N TRP A 593 -12.50 0.85 -2.42
CA TRP A 593 -12.77 0.77 -3.85
C TRP A 593 -13.67 -0.44 -4.11
N ILE A 594 -14.80 -0.21 -4.76
CA ILE A 594 -15.85 -1.20 -5.02
C ILE A 594 -15.78 -1.60 -6.50
N GLY A 595 -15.39 -2.85 -6.76
CA GLY A 595 -15.44 -3.45 -8.09
C GLY A 595 -16.87 -3.59 -8.61
N LYS A 596 -17.04 -3.47 -9.93
CA LYS A 596 -18.35 -3.56 -10.60
C LYS A 596 -19.00 -4.94 -10.44
N GLY A 597 -18.20 -6.00 -10.45
CA GLY A 597 -18.60 -7.40 -10.23
C GLY A 597 -18.63 -7.83 -8.76
N ALA A 598 -18.16 -6.98 -7.83
CA ALA A 598 -18.15 -7.29 -6.41
C ALA A 598 -19.51 -7.75 -5.88
N ASN A 599 -19.52 -8.75 -4.99
CA ASN A 599 -20.77 -9.30 -4.51
C ASN A 599 -21.48 -8.35 -3.53
N GLU A 600 -22.82 -8.39 -3.50
CA GLU A 600 -23.62 -7.44 -2.70
C GLU A 600 -23.35 -7.51 -1.19
N LYS A 601 -22.93 -8.67 -0.69
CA LYS A 601 -22.58 -8.82 0.72
C LYS A 601 -21.27 -8.09 1.04
N GLU A 602 -20.24 -8.25 0.20
CA GLU A 602 -18.97 -7.52 0.35
C GLU A 602 -19.15 -6.02 0.22
N LYS A 603 -19.97 -5.57 -0.74
CA LYS A 603 -20.33 -4.15 -0.87
C LYS A 603 -20.96 -3.61 0.41
N LYS A 604 -21.95 -4.31 0.96
CA LYS A 604 -22.70 -3.90 2.16
C LYS A 604 -21.83 -3.92 3.42
N ASP A 605 -20.97 -4.92 3.57
CA ASP A 605 -20.17 -5.11 4.78
C ASP A 605 -18.87 -4.27 4.75
N SER A 606 -18.47 -3.74 3.59
CA SER A 606 -17.21 -3.01 3.37
C SER A 606 -16.92 -1.88 4.37
N VAL A 607 -17.93 -1.06 4.69
CA VAL A 607 -17.77 0.07 5.63
C VAL A 607 -17.56 -0.42 7.06
N VAL A 608 -18.31 -1.46 7.47
CA VAL A 608 -18.15 -2.08 8.80
C VAL A 608 -16.76 -2.70 8.91
N THR A 609 -16.30 -3.35 7.85
CA THR A 609 -14.95 -3.89 7.74
C THR A 609 -13.88 -2.82 7.90
N ALA A 610 -13.98 -1.69 7.20
CA ALA A 610 -13.00 -0.60 7.35
C ALA A 610 -12.97 -0.06 8.79
N GLN A 611 -14.11 -0.01 9.47
CA GLN A 611 -14.19 0.37 10.88
C GLN A 611 -13.50 -0.66 11.79
N GLU A 612 -13.71 -1.95 11.54
CA GLU A 612 -13.02 -3.03 12.27
C GLU A 612 -11.51 -3.02 12.03
N TYR A 613 -11.09 -2.74 10.79
CA TYR A 613 -9.68 -2.53 10.44
C TYR A 613 -9.05 -1.42 11.29
N LEU A 614 -9.70 -0.25 11.40
CA LEU A 614 -9.22 0.85 12.25
C LEU A 614 -9.13 0.44 13.72
N ASN A 615 -10.18 -0.21 14.24
CA ASN A 615 -10.26 -0.63 15.65
C ASN A 615 -9.22 -1.69 16.03
N THR A 616 -8.83 -2.54 15.08
CA THR A 616 -7.88 -3.65 15.30
C THR A 616 -6.46 -3.33 14.83
N HIS A 617 -6.24 -2.14 14.26
CA HIS A 617 -4.94 -1.75 13.74
C HIS A 617 -3.89 -1.69 14.88
N PRO A 618 -2.71 -2.34 14.74
CA PRO A 618 -1.71 -2.43 15.80
C PRO A 618 -1.22 -1.09 16.37
N SER A 619 -1.29 -0.04 15.55
CA SER A 619 -0.92 1.34 15.94
C SER A 619 -2.03 2.13 16.66
N ASN A 620 -3.16 1.50 17.03
CA ASN A 620 -4.33 2.16 17.65
C ASN A 620 -4.81 3.38 16.84
N ARG A 621 -5.22 3.14 15.59
CA ARG A 621 -5.72 4.19 14.69
C ARG A 621 -6.99 4.81 15.27
N ASP A 622 -7.23 6.09 14.99
CA ASP A 622 -8.47 6.77 15.39
C ASP A 622 -9.66 6.10 14.67
N PRO A 623 -10.65 5.52 15.40
CA PRO A 623 -11.86 4.98 14.81
C PRO A 623 -12.66 6.03 14.02
N GLY A 624 -12.45 7.31 14.27
CA GLY A 624 -13.06 8.41 13.55
C GLY A 624 -12.41 8.75 12.20
N THR A 625 -11.32 8.08 11.82
CA THR A 625 -10.63 8.27 10.52
C THR A 625 -11.63 8.18 9.37
N PRO A 626 -11.65 9.16 8.44
CA PRO A 626 -12.58 9.17 7.31
C PRO A 626 -12.49 7.92 6.42
N ILE A 627 -13.65 7.41 6.02
CA ILE A 627 -13.78 6.25 5.11
C ILE A 627 -14.45 6.73 3.82
N LEU A 628 -13.75 6.59 2.69
CA LEU A 628 -14.20 7.01 1.37
C LEU A 628 -14.57 5.78 0.54
N THR A 629 -15.85 5.62 0.22
CA THR A 629 -16.31 4.58 -0.72
C THR A 629 -16.26 5.12 -2.14
N VAL A 630 -15.43 4.50 -2.96
CA VAL A 630 -15.18 4.82 -4.37
C VAL A 630 -15.64 3.65 -5.22
N LYS A 631 -16.30 3.90 -6.34
CA LYS A 631 -16.73 2.83 -7.26
C LYS A 631 -15.88 2.83 -8.51
N GLN A 632 -15.69 1.64 -9.08
CA GLN A 632 -14.96 1.46 -10.32
C GLN A 632 -15.46 2.40 -11.43
N GLY A 633 -14.54 3.13 -12.06
CA GLY A 633 -14.82 4.09 -13.13
C GLY A 633 -15.18 5.50 -12.65
N PHE A 634 -15.38 5.71 -11.35
CA PHE A 634 -15.68 6.99 -10.72
C PHE A 634 -14.62 7.39 -9.69
N GLU A 635 -13.37 6.97 -9.89
CA GLU A 635 -12.27 7.23 -8.98
C GLU A 635 -11.84 8.70 -8.98
N PRO A 636 -11.80 9.37 -7.81
CA PRO A 636 -11.34 10.75 -7.75
C PRO A 636 -9.81 10.85 -7.91
N PRO A 637 -9.26 12.02 -8.29
CA PRO A 637 -7.82 12.26 -8.34
C PRO A 637 -7.10 11.94 -7.02
N THR A 638 -7.78 12.16 -5.89
CA THR A 638 -7.29 11.85 -4.54
C THR A 638 -7.07 10.36 -4.28
N PHE A 639 -7.70 9.48 -5.08
CA PHE A 639 -7.48 8.03 -5.07
C PHE A 639 -6.47 7.62 -6.14
N THR A 640 -6.69 8.03 -7.40
CA THR A 640 -5.88 7.60 -8.55
C THR A 640 -4.42 8.05 -8.45
N GLY A 641 -4.14 9.17 -7.76
CA GLY A 641 -2.79 9.65 -7.51
C GLY A 641 -1.90 8.75 -6.65
N TRP A 642 -2.45 7.73 -5.99
CA TRP A 642 -1.66 6.73 -5.27
C TRP A 642 -1.14 5.60 -6.16
N PHE A 643 -1.62 5.52 -7.41
CA PHE A 643 -1.25 4.48 -8.36
C PHE A 643 -0.32 5.07 -9.43
N MET A 644 0.80 4.39 -9.70
CA MET A 644 1.70 4.82 -10.76
C MET A 644 1.04 4.65 -12.14
N ALA A 645 1.02 5.73 -12.93
CA ALA A 645 0.56 5.73 -14.32
C ALA A 645 -0.87 5.19 -14.53
N TRP A 646 -1.83 5.72 -13.76
CA TRP A 646 -3.25 5.38 -13.90
C TRP A 646 -3.77 5.56 -15.34
N ASP A 647 -4.40 4.53 -15.89
CA ASP A 647 -5.07 4.53 -17.18
C ASP A 647 -6.59 4.68 -16.98
N GLN A 648 -7.12 5.86 -17.30
CA GLN A 648 -8.56 6.17 -17.23
C GLN A 648 -9.41 5.31 -18.19
N TYR A 649 -8.78 4.65 -19.15
CA TYR A 649 -9.46 3.83 -20.15
C TYR A 649 -9.30 2.33 -19.92
N LEU A 650 -8.69 1.92 -18.81
CA LEU A 650 -8.46 0.50 -18.49
C LEU A 650 -9.77 -0.30 -18.54
N TRP A 651 -10.85 0.26 -17.98
CA TRP A 651 -12.17 -0.38 -17.90
C TRP A 651 -13.21 0.17 -18.87
N ASN A 652 -12.80 1.04 -19.80
CA ASN A 652 -13.73 1.64 -20.76
C ASN A 652 -14.15 0.62 -21.83
N GLU A 653 -15.23 -0.11 -21.53
CA GLU A 653 -15.98 -0.96 -22.46
C GLU A 653 -16.91 -0.11 -23.34
N TYR A 654 -16.36 0.66 -24.28
CA TYR A 654 -17.18 1.54 -25.15
C TYR A 654 -18.00 0.82 -26.22
N LEU A 655 -18.00 -0.50 -26.24
CA LEU A 655 -18.69 -1.28 -27.26
C LEU A 655 -19.48 -2.38 -26.56
N SER A 656 -20.65 -2.75 -27.09
CA SER A 656 -21.19 -4.07 -26.80
C SER A 656 -20.23 -5.13 -27.39
N ASP A 657 -20.30 -6.39 -26.97
CA ASP A 657 -19.47 -7.43 -27.62
C ASP A 657 -19.74 -7.54 -29.12
N GLU A 658 -20.98 -7.25 -29.53
CA GLU A 658 -21.42 -7.21 -30.93
C GLU A 658 -20.79 -6.03 -31.67
N ASP A 659 -20.86 -4.82 -31.12
CA ASP A 659 -20.24 -3.62 -31.71
C ASP A 659 -18.72 -3.73 -31.72
N PHE A 660 -18.14 -4.37 -30.70
CA PHE A 660 -16.71 -4.60 -30.59
C PHE A 660 -16.24 -5.53 -31.71
N GLN A 661 -16.97 -6.62 -31.90
CA GLN A 661 -16.68 -7.57 -32.96
C GLN A 661 -16.92 -6.97 -34.34
N MET A 662 -17.91 -6.09 -34.49
CA MET A 662 -18.15 -5.34 -35.72
C MET A 662 -17.02 -4.35 -36.04
N ILE A 663 -16.53 -3.60 -35.06
CA ILE A 663 -15.51 -2.55 -35.28
C ILE A 663 -14.11 -3.14 -35.46
N PHE A 664 -13.75 -4.10 -34.61
CA PHE A 664 -12.40 -4.69 -34.58
C PHE A 664 -12.27 -6.00 -35.37
N ASN A 665 -13.37 -6.52 -35.94
CA ASN A 665 -13.40 -7.81 -36.64
C ASN A 665 -12.82 -8.96 -35.79
N THR A 666 -12.94 -8.86 -34.47
CA THR A 666 -12.42 -9.84 -33.53
C THR A 666 -13.22 -9.79 -32.24
N THR A 667 -13.33 -10.91 -31.54
CA THR A 667 -14.00 -10.92 -30.23
C THR A 667 -13.18 -10.13 -29.21
N ARG A 668 -13.84 -9.54 -28.22
CA ARG A 668 -13.17 -8.82 -27.13
C ARG A 668 -12.10 -9.66 -26.43
N MET A 669 -12.42 -10.92 -26.18
CA MET A 669 -11.48 -11.90 -25.61
C MET A 669 -10.21 -12.07 -26.46
N LYS A 670 -10.35 -12.12 -27.79
CA LYS A 670 -9.21 -12.22 -28.71
C LYS A 670 -8.43 -10.91 -28.83
N PHE A 671 -9.10 -9.76 -28.72
CA PHE A 671 -8.45 -8.45 -28.72
C PHE A 671 -7.61 -8.23 -27.46
N ASN A 672 -8.17 -8.52 -26.28
CA ASN A 672 -7.48 -8.36 -25.00
C ASN A 672 -6.32 -9.33 -24.84
N ALA A 673 -6.36 -10.49 -25.52
CA ALA A 673 -5.25 -11.42 -25.62
C ALA A 673 -4.11 -10.94 -26.56
N MET A 674 -4.28 -9.84 -27.30
CA MET A 674 -3.22 -9.31 -28.16
C MET A 674 -2.21 -8.48 -27.36
N PRO A 675 -0.94 -8.39 -27.80
CA PRO A 675 0.03 -7.46 -27.21
C PRO A 675 -0.45 -6.00 -27.24
N GLU A 676 -0.16 -5.21 -26.19
CA GLU A 676 -0.64 -3.82 -26.04
C GLU A 676 -0.34 -2.92 -27.25
N TRP A 677 0.84 -3.05 -27.85
CA TRP A 677 1.20 -2.25 -29.03
C TRP A 677 0.27 -2.55 -30.23
N LYS A 678 -0.21 -3.79 -30.34
CA LYS A 678 -1.13 -4.24 -31.39
C LYS A 678 -2.56 -3.76 -31.11
N GLN A 679 -2.98 -3.80 -29.84
CA GLN A 679 -4.24 -3.19 -29.40
C GLN A 679 -4.25 -1.68 -29.66
N LYS A 680 -3.16 -0.97 -29.34
CA LYS A 680 -2.98 0.46 -29.63
C LYS A 680 -2.98 0.74 -31.13
N ASN A 681 -2.32 -0.07 -31.95
CA ASN A 681 -2.35 0.10 -33.39
C ASN A 681 -3.76 -0.14 -33.99
N LEU A 682 -4.50 -1.12 -33.47
CA LEU A 682 -5.88 -1.40 -33.89
C LEU A 682 -6.85 -0.28 -33.50
N LYS A 683 -6.79 0.22 -32.26
CA LYS A 683 -7.58 1.36 -31.81
C LYS A 683 -7.24 2.62 -32.64
N LYS A 684 -5.97 2.83 -33.00
CA LYS A 684 -5.51 3.96 -33.85
C LYS A 684 -5.98 3.84 -35.30
N ALA A 685 -5.95 2.63 -35.85
CA ALA A 685 -6.48 2.36 -37.19
C ALA A 685 -8.00 2.58 -37.30
N LYS A 686 -8.71 2.59 -36.17
CA LYS A 686 -10.17 2.80 -36.08
C LYS A 686 -10.54 4.20 -35.57
N GLY A 687 -9.57 5.10 -35.39
CA GLY A 687 -9.82 6.49 -34.96
C GLY A 687 -10.29 6.64 -33.50
N LEU A 688 -9.99 5.67 -32.63
CA LEU A 688 -10.38 5.66 -31.22
C LEU A 688 -9.28 6.22 -30.29
N PHE A 689 -8.56 7.26 -30.74
CA PHE A 689 -7.53 7.99 -29.97
C PHE A 689 -7.61 9.49 -30.21
#